data_AF-A0A9D6CTF7-F1
#
_entry.id   AF-A0A9D6CTF7-F1
#
_cell.length_a   1.000
_cell.length_b   1.000
_cell.length_c   1.000
_cell.angle_alpha   90.00
_cell.angle_beta   90.00
_cell.angle_gamma   90.00
#
_symmetry.space_group_name_H-M   'P 1'
#
loop_
_entity.id
_entity.type
_entity.pdbx_description
1 polymer ?
#
loop_
_entity_poly.entity_id
_entity_poly.type
_entity_poly.pdbx_seq_one_letter_code
_entity_poly.pdbx_strand_id
1 'polypeptide(L)'
;MRPCRPALLLLALASAFSASAYIRSTATGTVDGPPLFRTDFEAVQFYVQDIVAPGLANADGRPLIAPGSDPLPALQAALDAWGSIETSALRFLPLETTPAGYDTTDGLNVMVFEDTAATRSLTGGATAVTALRFEPNGRIVESDIVFNPNYKPGNNQIPFSTDLSLNSVDLQATATYHVGKSIGANVSGVIGAAMFDHTEQSQSFGRNLTSDDRALAADVYPAPDMAGDFGVIFGAITIENEPATGVLVTAIEPARGYVQTTLTSVADGTYRMRVPAVPSSRYYIYVESLDGPLLPSQVQFLNLSGFRTDLRPRFFGSSAAPIRVDALPGREVRIDIRAEGGPSALEISQIGIDVPGGVGRPLRLSDGPIRLTAGQAHDIVVAGLGIDSTIGIDGIRVLGPGLTVRPGSIRVDPEFTVGGGPLLRVTVDVAPRSDARIGTFAIVAPRAADFFTGALLIEPEKPQISSGGVVNAASFAAQPVAPGALFSLFGKGLGPVQGVAIDGFDPETGLLPTTLGGVTVSFDGVAAPLIFVSDGQVNLQVPLEVASRANSVVRVNVSGLESEPLTVPVAATAPGLFQTGTTQAAALNTDGSINGPANPAGRLGFVILYATGQGLVAPPIATGAAASGNPLQLAEGVRVTIGGLEVPADDILFAGLAPGFVGLLQVNIRLRDVYPAGDAVPVVLELQGRPSQTATIALQ
;
A
#
# COMPACT_ATOMS: atom_id res chain seq x y z
N MET A 1 -51.49 3.71 -6.08
CA MET A 1 -52.00 4.17 -4.77
C MET A 1 -52.22 2.99 -3.83
N ARG A 2 -51.17 2.63 -3.09
CA ARG A 2 -51.16 2.04 -1.74
C ARG A 2 -49.88 2.60 -1.10
N PRO A 3 -49.92 3.20 0.09
CA PRO A 3 -48.75 3.91 0.61
C PRO A 3 -47.76 2.90 1.22
N CYS A 4 -46.55 2.83 0.69
CA CYS A 4 -45.41 2.30 1.43
C CYS A 4 -45.16 3.25 2.60
N ARG A 5 -45.49 2.80 3.82
CA ARG A 5 -45.05 3.46 5.05
C ARG A 5 -43.52 3.30 5.15
N PRO A 6 -42.74 4.35 5.43
CA PRO A 6 -41.38 4.14 5.88
C PRO A 6 -41.46 3.40 7.21
N ALA A 7 -40.84 2.23 7.30
CA ALA A 7 -40.70 1.53 8.56
C ALA A 7 -39.78 2.39 9.44
N LEU A 8 -40.43 3.13 10.33
CA LEU A 8 -39.82 3.87 11.43
C LEU A 8 -39.16 2.83 12.35
N LEU A 9 -37.93 2.41 12.05
CA LEU A 9 -37.10 1.58 12.93
C LEU A 9 -36.43 2.48 13.98
N LEU A 10 -37.24 3.26 14.68
CA LEU A 10 -36.87 4.00 15.88
C LEU A 10 -37.16 3.06 17.05
N LEU A 11 -36.27 2.09 17.30
CA LEU A 11 -36.35 1.25 18.49
C LEU A 11 -34.96 1.05 19.11
N ALA A 12 -34.84 1.52 20.35
CA ALA A 12 -33.79 1.25 21.35
C ALA A 12 -32.43 1.95 21.21
N LEU A 13 -32.43 3.29 21.20
CA LEU A 13 -31.23 4.10 21.49
C LEU A 13 -31.24 4.67 22.93
N ALA A 14 -31.98 4.06 23.85
CA ALA A 14 -32.02 4.48 25.24
C ALA A 14 -31.97 3.28 26.20
N SER A 15 -31.04 3.37 27.15
CA SER A 15 -30.83 2.54 28.36
C SER A 15 -29.96 1.27 28.24
N ALA A 16 -28.66 1.46 28.01
CA ALA A 16 -27.58 0.83 28.78
C ALA A 16 -26.25 1.48 28.36
N PHE A 17 -25.66 2.32 29.22
CA PHE A 17 -24.27 2.74 29.05
C PHE A 17 -23.42 1.47 28.99
N SER A 18 -22.97 1.11 27.79
CA SER A 18 -22.31 -0.14 27.50
C SER A 18 -21.07 0.20 26.69
N ALA A 19 -19.90 0.01 27.29
CA ALA A 19 -18.63 0.35 26.69
C ALA A 19 -18.51 -0.18 25.24
N SER A 20 -17.94 0.69 24.42
CA SER A 20 -17.79 0.55 22.97
C SER A 20 -16.57 -0.33 22.66
N ALA A 21 -16.57 -0.96 21.49
CA ALA A 21 -15.41 -1.70 20.97
C ALA A 21 -14.19 -0.84 20.64
N TYR A 22 -14.30 0.47 20.86
CA TYR A 22 -13.39 1.52 20.42
C TYR A 22 -13.47 2.72 21.39
N ILE A 23 -12.43 3.55 21.48
CA ILE A 23 -12.43 4.76 22.30
C ILE A 23 -13.30 5.85 21.64
N ARG A 24 -14.41 6.24 22.29
CA ARG A 24 -15.39 7.18 21.71
C ARG A 24 -15.17 8.62 22.16
N SER A 25 -15.44 9.56 21.26
CA SER A 25 -15.65 10.96 21.64
C SER A 25 -17.02 11.09 22.30
N THR A 26 -17.15 11.89 23.36
CA THR A 26 -18.41 12.03 24.11
C THR A 26 -18.78 13.49 24.35
N ALA A 27 -20.07 13.78 24.43
CA ALA A 27 -20.60 15.15 24.54
C ALA A 27 -20.28 15.83 25.88
N THR A 28 -20.11 15.05 26.95
CA THR A 28 -19.77 15.55 28.30
C THR A 28 -18.27 15.56 28.56
N GLY A 29 -17.51 15.03 27.61
CA GLY A 29 -16.09 14.83 27.76
C GLY A 29 -15.73 13.92 28.93
N THR A 30 -16.45 12.83 29.13
CA THR A 30 -16.11 11.77 30.09
C THR A 30 -16.22 10.44 29.37
N VAL A 31 -15.44 9.42 29.76
CA VAL A 31 -15.52 8.08 29.11
C VAL A 31 -16.97 7.56 29.12
N ASP A 32 -17.70 7.85 30.20
CA ASP A 32 -19.09 7.43 30.40
C ASP A 32 -20.13 8.42 29.83
N GLY A 33 -19.71 9.43 29.07
CA GLY A 33 -20.58 10.43 28.47
C GLY A 33 -21.42 9.90 27.30
N PRO A 34 -22.48 10.62 26.86
CA PRO A 34 -23.19 10.31 25.63
C PRO A 34 -22.21 10.34 24.45
N PRO A 35 -22.02 9.21 23.72
CA PRO A 35 -21.06 9.16 22.63
C PRO A 35 -21.52 10.01 21.44
N LEU A 36 -20.57 10.61 20.72
CA LEU A 36 -20.88 11.38 19.52
C LEU A 36 -21.29 10.44 18.37
N PHE A 37 -22.30 10.87 17.60
CA PHE A 37 -22.83 10.12 16.46
C PHE A 37 -23.47 11.03 15.42
N ARG A 38 -23.59 10.52 14.18
CA ARG A 38 -24.30 11.17 13.07
C ARG A 38 -25.68 10.56 12.85
N THR A 39 -26.64 11.37 12.43
CA THR A 39 -27.98 10.89 12.01
C THR A 39 -28.12 10.76 10.50
N ASP A 40 -27.26 11.43 9.74
CA ASP A 40 -27.13 11.41 8.28
C ASP A 40 -26.14 10.34 7.80
N PHE A 41 -25.81 9.35 8.64
CA PHE A 41 -24.72 8.39 8.40
C PHE A 41 -24.88 7.55 7.11
N GLU A 42 -26.08 7.37 6.58
CA GLU A 42 -26.31 6.63 5.32
C GLU A 42 -25.98 7.44 4.05
N ALA A 43 -25.70 8.74 4.19
CA ALA A 43 -25.43 9.64 3.08
C ALA A 43 -24.72 10.92 3.56
N VAL A 44 -23.58 10.78 4.24
CA VAL A 44 -22.83 11.94 4.75
C VAL A 44 -22.21 12.69 3.57
N GLN A 45 -22.58 13.96 3.38
CA GLN A 45 -21.97 14.82 2.37
C GLN A 45 -20.79 15.58 2.94
N PHE A 46 -19.63 15.48 2.29
CA PHE A 46 -18.50 16.37 2.49
C PHE A 46 -18.30 17.25 1.26
N TYR A 47 -17.87 18.48 1.50
CA TYR A 47 -17.40 19.39 0.46
C TYR A 47 -15.91 19.64 0.60
N VAL A 48 -15.25 20.04 -0.47
CA VAL A 48 -13.86 20.53 -0.47
C VAL A 48 -13.81 21.90 -1.12
N GLN A 49 -12.94 22.78 -0.64
CA GLN A 49 -12.81 24.10 -1.25
C GLN A 49 -12.38 24.02 -2.73
N ASP A 50 -12.99 24.84 -3.58
CA ASP A 50 -12.71 24.90 -5.02
C ASP A 50 -11.28 25.34 -5.37
N ILE A 51 -10.56 25.92 -4.41
CA ILE A 51 -9.13 26.26 -4.52
C ILE A 51 -8.19 25.05 -4.46
N VAL A 52 -8.68 23.87 -4.05
CA VAL A 52 -7.83 22.69 -3.80
C VAL A 52 -7.34 22.09 -5.11
N ALA A 53 -6.03 22.19 -5.34
CA ALA A 53 -5.38 21.70 -6.54
C ALA A 53 -3.92 21.30 -6.25
N PRO A 54 -3.28 20.48 -7.13
CA PRO A 54 -1.85 20.22 -7.05
C PRO A 54 -1.04 21.52 -7.04
N GLY A 55 -0.09 21.66 -6.12
CA GLY A 55 0.72 22.86 -6.02
C GLY A 55 0.05 24.06 -5.34
N LEU A 56 -1.15 23.89 -4.75
CA LEU A 56 -1.79 24.93 -3.92
C LEU A 56 -0.77 25.51 -2.93
N ALA A 57 -0.64 26.83 -2.91
CA ALA A 57 0.26 27.56 -2.03
C ALA A 57 -0.51 28.25 -0.90
N ASN A 58 0.16 28.43 0.23
CA ASN A 58 -0.34 29.22 1.34
C ASN A 58 -0.10 30.73 1.13
N ALA A 59 -0.55 31.57 2.05
CA ALA A 59 -0.45 33.03 1.96
C ALA A 59 1.00 33.56 1.92
N ASP A 60 1.97 32.74 2.38
CA ASP A 60 3.40 33.06 2.32
C ASP A 60 4.06 32.63 0.98
N GLY A 61 3.27 32.11 0.03
CA GLY A 61 3.73 31.64 -1.28
C GLY A 61 4.44 30.28 -1.23
N ARG A 62 4.32 29.54 -0.13
CA ARG A 62 4.94 28.21 0.04
C ARG A 62 3.93 27.12 -0.30
N PRO A 63 4.36 25.98 -0.88
CA PRO A 63 3.45 24.87 -1.16
C PRO A 63 2.74 24.40 0.10
N LEU A 64 1.41 24.39 0.06
CA LEU A 64 0.54 23.70 0.99
C LEU A 64 0.28 22.27 0.52
N ILE A 65 0.06 22.09 -0.78
CA ILE A 65 -0.04 20.77 -1.42
C ILE A 65 1.12 20.63 -2.41
N ALA A 66 1.85 19.53 -2.35
CA ALA A 66 2.98 19.28 -3.23
C ALA A 66 2.53 19.23 -4.72
N PRO A 67 3.30 19.77 -5.67
CA PRO A 67 2.91 19.83 -7.08
C PRO A 67 2.67 18.48 -7.76
N GLY A 68 3.33 17.39 -7.30
CA GLY A 68 3.15 16.04 -7.84
C GLY A 68 1.94 15.28 -7.29
N SER A 69 1.14 15.93 -6.45
CA SER A 69 0.00 15.29 -5.77
C SER A 69 -1.30 15.34 -6.58
N ASP A 70 -2.23 14.46 -6.23
CA ASP A 70 -3.60 14.43 -6.74
C ASP A 70 -4.60 14.50 -5.56
N PRO A 71 -4.92 15.72 -5.08
CA PRO A 71 -5.59 15.89 -3.79
C PRO A 71 -7.06 15.45 -3.79
N LEU A 72 -7.82 15.66 -4.87
CA LEU A 72 -9.26 15.35 -4.87
C LEU A 72 -9.53 13.83 -4.75
N PRO A 73 -8.87 12.95 -5.53
CA PRO A 73 -9.01 11.51 -5.34
C PRO A 73 -8.53 11.02 -3.98
N ALA A 74 -7.48 11.64 -3.42
CA ALA A 74 -6.99 11.29 -2.09
C ALA A 74 -8.01 11.63 -0.98
N LEU A 75 -8.67 12.79 -1.07
CA LEU A 75 -9.73 13.18 -0.14
C LEU A 75 -10.98 12.30 -0.30
N GLN A 76 -11.36 11.95 -1.53
CA GLN A 76 -12.43 10.98 -1.78
C GLN A 76 -12.08 9.61 -1.20
N ALA A 77 -10.85 9.12 -1.39
CA ALA A 77 -10.41 7.83 -0.88
C ALA A 77 -10.45 7.77 0.66
N ALA A 78 -10.25 8.90 1.35
CA ALA A 78 -10.43 8.97 2.81
C ALA A 78 -11.89 8.78 3.24
N LEU A 79 -12.86 9.34 2.49
CA LEU A 79 -14.29 9.10 2.71
C LEU A 79 -14.65 7.64 2.40
N ASP A 80 -14.15 7.11 1.28
CA ASP A 80 -14.40 5.74 0.84
C ASP A 80 -13.84 4.71 1.83
N ALA A 81 -12.70 4.97 2.47
CA ALA A 81 -12.12 4.09 3.47
C ALA A 81 -13.10 3.78 4.60
N TRP A 82 -13.86 4.79 5.06
CA TRP A 82 -14.91 4.63 6.08
C TRP A 82 -16.25 4.16 5.49
N GLY A 83 -16.61 4.62 4.29
CA GLY A 83 -17.87 4.27 3.63
C GLY A 83 -17.94 2.84 3.07
N SER A 84 -16.80 2.18 2.88
CA SER A 84 -16.68 0.83 2.30
C SER A 84 -16.64 -0.30 3.35
N ILE A 85 -16.85 0.01 4.62
CA ILE A 85 -16.85 -0.99 5.69
C ILE A 85 -18.12 -1.85 5.60
N GLU A 86 -17.96 -3.13 5.23
CA GLU A 86 -19.07 -4.07 5.03
C GLU A 86 -19.96 -4.24 6.27
N THR A 87 -19.36 -4.25 7.47
CA THR A 87 -20.06 -4.39 8.74
C THR A 87 -20.79 -3.11 9.21
N SER A 88 -20.77 -2.05 8.40
CA SER A 88 -21.31 -0.74 8.73
C SER A 88 -22.30 -0.25 7.67
N ALA A 89 -23.35 0.45 8.11
CA ALA A 89 -24.29 1.19 7.26
C ALA A 89 -23.78 2.61 6.90
N LEU A 90 -22.65 3.05 7.46
CA LEU A 90 -22.06 4.36 7.18
C LEU A 90 -21.70 4.49 5.68
N ARG A 91 -22.18 5.53 5.03
CA ARG A 91 -21.85 5.86 3.63
C ARG A 91 -21.59 7.35 3.50
N PHE A 92 -20.66 7.67 2.60
CA PHE A 92 -20.36 9.02 2.18
C PHE A 92 -20.83 9.21 0.74
N LEU A 93 -21.35 10.39 0.45
CA LEU A 93 -21.64 10.81 -0.92
C LEU A 93 -20.33 11.22 -1.62
N PRO A 94 -20.30 11.24 -2.97
CA PRO A 94 -19.16 11.76 -3.70
C PRO A 94 -18.78 13.18 -3.24
N LEU A 95 -17.48 13.42 -3.11
CA LEU A 95 -16.92 14.70 -2.70
C LEU A 95 -17.29 15.77 -3.74
N GLU A 96 -17.88 16.86 -3.28
CA GLU A 96 -18.26 18.00 -4.11
C GLU A 96 -17.37 19.22 -3.80
N THR A 97 -17.18 20.10 -4.77
CA THR A 97 -16.44 21.36 -4.56
C THR A 97 -17.38 22.48 -4.09
N THR A 98 -16.90 23.37 -3.22
CA THR A 98 -17.64 24.54 -2.72
C THR A 98 -16.72 25.76 -2.58
N PRO A 99 -17.22 27.00 -2.70
CA PRO A 99 -16.46 28.19 -2.32
C PRO A 99 -16.53 28.48 -0.80
N ALA A 100 -17.27 27.69 -0.03
CA ALA A 100 -17.44 27.91 1.42
C ALA A 100 -16.10 27.84 2.18
N GLY A 101 -15.95 28.72 3.16
CA GLY A 101 -14.79 28.81 4.06
C GLY A 101 -14.96 27.95 5.30
N TYR A 102 -14.08 28.16 6.29
CA TYR A 102 -14.29 27.63 7.64
C TYR A 102 -15.48 28.31 8.33
N ASP A 103 -16.56 27.57 8.61
CA ASP A 103 -17.72 28.04 9.37
C ASP A 103 -18.46 26.87 10.07
N THR A 104 -18.36 26.80 11.40
CA THR A 104 -19.02 25.73 12.17
C THR A 104 -20.54 25.91 12.35
N THR A 105 -21.17 26.82 11.61
CA THR A 105 -22.58 27.21 11.79
C THR A 105 -23.44 27.13 10.55
N ASP A 106 -22.89 26.79 9.39
CA ASP A 106 -23.60 26.76 8.11
C ASP A 106 -24.26 25.41 7.78
N GLY A 107 -23.90 24.34 8.48
CA GLY A 107 -24.45 23.00 8.27
C GLY A 107 -23.78 22.24 7.12
N LEU A 108 -22.63 22.72 6.62
CA LEU A 108 -21.85 22.09 5.55
C LEU A 108 -20.57 21.51 6.13
N ASN A 109 -20.36 20.20 6.00
CA ASN A 109 -19.07 19.60 6.39
C ASN A 109 -18.02 19.92 5.29
N VAL A 110 -17.15 20.91 5.51
CA VAL A 110 -16.16 21.36 4.52
C VAL A 110 -14.74 20.91 4.89
N MET A 111 -14.01 20.41 3.90
CA MET A 111 -12.56 20.22 3.93
C MET A 111 -11.88 21.53 3.51
N VAL A 112 -11.38 22.27 4.50
CA VAL A 112 -10.90 23.65 4.38
C VAL A 112 -9.38 23.70 4.26
N PHE A 113 -8.87 24.42 3.26
CA PHE A 113 -7.45 24.63 2.97
C PHE A 113 -7.04 26.11 2.92
N GLU A 114 -8.00 27.03 3.05
CA GLU A 114 -7.72 28.46 3.02
C GLU A 114 -6.75 28.88 4.13
N ASP A 115 -5.84 29.78 3.76
CA ASP A 115 -4.85 30.31 4.68
C ASP A 115 -5.30 31.67 5.23
N THR A 116 -5.97 31.65 6.38
CA THR A 116 -6.43 32.84 7.10
C THR A 116 -5.89 32.87 8.51
N ALA A 117 -5.97 34.04 9.16
CA ALA A 117 -5.61 34.14 10.58
C ALA A 117 -6.47 33.21 11.47
N ALA A 118 -7.73 32.99 11.11
CA ALA A 118 -8.64 32.10 11.83
C ALA A 118 -8.22 30.63 11.67
N THR A 119 -7.97 30.16 10.44
CA THR A 119 -7.56 28.77 10.19
C THR A 119 -6.18 28.47 10.78
N ARG A 120 -5.22 29.41 10.71
CA ARG A 120 -3.93 29.32 11.41
C ARG A 120 -4.08 29.26 12.93
N SER A 121 -4.94 30.09 13.51
CA SER A 121 -5.17 30.10 14.97
C SER A 121 -5.85 28.83 15.45
N LEU A 122 -6.79 28.28 14.68
CA LEU A 122 -7.50 27.05 15.00
C LEU A 122 -6.56 25.85 14.98
N THR A 123 -5.78 25.72 13.91
CA THR A 123 -4.92 24.56 13.69
C THR A 123 -3.66 24.59 14.56
N GLY A 124 -3.12 25.78 14.84
CA GLY A 124 -1.95 25.95 15.68
C GLY A 124 -0.78 25.05 15.23
N GLY A 125 -0.38 24.11 16.07
CA GLY A 125 0.67 23.13 15.78
C GLY A 125 0.18 21.80 15.18
N ALA A 126 -1.12 21.57 15.08
CA ALA A 126 -1.68 20.32 14.55
C ALA A 126 -1.56 20.26 13.02
N THR A 127 -1.54 19.06 12.44
CA THR A 127 -1.57 18.88 10.97
C THR A 127 -2.91 19.30 10.38
N ALA A 128 -4.01 18.97 11.06
CA ALA A 128 -5.35 19.45 10.76
C ALA A 128 -6.21 19.39 12.04
N VAL A 129 -7.40 19.97 11.99
CA VAL A 129 -8.37 19.98 13.10
C VAL A 129 -9.74 19.64 12.56
N THR A 130 -10.43 18.70 13.21
CA THR A 130 -11.88 18.48 12.98
C THR A 130 -12.65 19.41 13.90
N ALA A 131 -13.28 20.45 13.33
CA ALA A 131 -14.08 21.41 14.06
C ALA A 131 -15.52 20.90 14.19
N LEU A 132 -15.79 20.23 15.32
CA LEU A 132 -17.10 19.60 15.58
C LEU A 132 -18.07 20.57 16.25
N ARG A 133 -19.32 20.53 15.81
CA ARG A 133 -20.47 21.02 16.57
C ARG A 133 -21.45 19.88 16.80
N PHE A 134 -21.95 19.76 18.03
CA PHE A 134 -22.87 18.69 18.40
C PHE A 134 -23.86 19.15 19.48
N GLU A 135 -24.97 18.42 19.57
CA GLU A 135 -25.99 18.60 20.61
C GLU A 135 -25.61 17.86 21.90
N PRO A 136 -26.19 18.21 23.07
CA PRO A 136 -25.89 17.54 24.34
C PRO A 136 -26.18 16.02 24.37
N ASN A 137 -27.00 15.52 23.45
CA ASN A 137 -27.27 14.09 23.28
C ASN A 137 -26.15 13.35 22.51
N GLY A 138 -25.14 14.06 21.99
CA GLY A 138 -24.06 13.54 21.16
C GLY A 138 -24.28 13.66 19.65
N ARG A 139 -25.42 14.16 19.18
CA ARG A 139 -25.69 14.29 17.74
C ARG A 139 -24.78 15.34 17.12
N ILE A 140 -23.91 14.91 16.21
CA ILE A 140 -23.07 15.79 15.38
C ILE A 140 -23.96 16.53 14.39
N VAL A 141 -23.75 17.85 14.31
CA VAL A 141 -24.48 18.75 13.40
C VAL A 141 -23.54 19.47 12.42
N GLU A 142 -22.25 19.54 12.75
CA GLU A 142 -21.22 20.11 11.89
C GLU A 142 -19.88 19.40 12.13
N SER A 143 -19.07 19.26 11.09
CA SER A 143 -17.76 18.61 11.17
C SER A 143 -16.79 19.05 10.08
N ASP A 144 -16.55 20.35 9.97
CA ASP A 144 -15.45 20.90 9.16
C ASP A 144 -14.12 20.23 9.50
N ILE A 145 -13.30 20.02 8.46
CA ILE A 145 -11.93 19.53 8.59
C ILE A 145 -11.00 20.62 8.06
N VAL A 146 -10.31 21.31 8.97
CA VAL A 146 -9.42 22.42 8.63
C VAL A 146 -7.99 21.91 8.57
N PHE A 147 -7.43 21.85 7.37
CA PHE A 147 -6.05 21.47 7.13
C PHE A 147 -5.12 22.64 7.47
N ASN A 148 -4.03 22.38 8.20
CA ASN A 148 -3.14 23.46 8.65
C ASN A 148 -2.42 24.08 7.45
N PRO A 149 -2.68 25.37 7.13
CA PRO A 149 -2.06 26.02 5.99
C PRO A 149 -0.56 26.29 6.18
N ASN A 150 -0.04 26.06 7.40
CA ASN A 150 1.32 26.39 7.80
C ASN A 150 1.90 25.39 8.80
N TYR A 151 1.64 24.08 8.62
CA TYR A 151 2.16 23.03 9.50
C TYR A 151 3.69 23.06 9.56
N LYS A 152 4.21 23.25 10.78
CA LYS A 152 5.62 23.48 11.11
C LYS A 152 6.01 22.74 12.39
N PRO A 153 6.22 21.41 12.34
CA PRO A 153 6.71 20.65 13.50
C PRO A 153 8.17 20.98 13.86
N GLY A 154 8.83 21.85 13.09
CA GLY A 154 10.11 22.48 13.39
C GLY A 154 10.20 23.84 12.69
N ASN A 155 11.40 24.22 12.25
CA ASN A 155 11.60 25.52 11.60
C ASN A 155 11.09 25.60 10.16
N ASN A 156 10.84 24.44 9.53
CA ASN A 156 10.45 24.34 8.13
C ASN A 156 8.96 23.99 8.02
N GLN A 157 8.29 24.62 7.05
CA GLN A 157 6.94 24.24 6.67
C GLN A 157 6.99 22.93 5.90
N ILE A 158 6.01 22.08 6.16
CA ILE A 158 5.88 20.77 5.53
C ILE A 158 4.57 20.75 4.74
N PRO A 159 4.60 20.54 3.42
CA PRO A 159 3.38 20.44 2.61
C PRO A 159 2.69 19.10 2.83
N PHE A 160 1.41 19.05 2.48
CA PHE A 160 0.71 17.80 2.22
C PHE A 160 1.16 17.21 0.88
N SER A 161 1.16 15.89 0.78
CA SER A 161 1.33 15.18 -0.48
C SER A 161 0.42 13.96 -0.57
N THR A 162 0.31 13.40 -1.77
CA THR A 162 -0.37 12.11 -2.03
C THR A 162 0.55 11.08 -2.68
N ASP A 163 1.75 11.52 -3.06
CA ASP A 163 2.81 10.72 -3.68
C ASP A 163 3.94 10.38 -2.70
N LEU A 164 3.80 10.76 -1.43
CA LEU A 164 4.80 10.59 -0.38
C LEU A 164 6.13 11.28 -0.71
N SER A 165 6.07 12.42 -1.41
CA SER A 165 7.20 13.32 -1.62
C SER A 165 8.02 13.51 -0.35
N LEU A 166 9.36 13.51 -0.48
CA LEU A 166 10.26 13.69 0.67
C LEU A 166 9.89 14.96 1.48
N ASN A 167 9.86 14.82 2.81
CA ASN A 167 9.49 15.88 3.76
C ASN A 167 8.08 16.43 3.52
N SER A 168 7.10 15.56 3.33
CA SER A 168 5.68 15.91 3.26
C SER A 168 4.86 15.10 4.26
N VAL A 169 3.62 15.53 4.53
CA VAL A 169 2.61 14.76 5.28
C VAL A 169 1.62 14.16 4.29
N ASP A 170 1.22 12.91 4.50
CA ASP A 170 0.25 12.27 3.63
C ASP A 170 -1.17 12.85 3.81
N LEU A 171 -1.72 13.40 2.73
CA LEU A 171 -3.02 14.06 2.72
C LEU A 171 -4.17 13.08 2.96
N GLN A 172 -4.14 11.92 2.30
CA GLN A 172 -5.18 10.90 2.45
C GLN A 172 -5.24 10.37 3.88
N ALA A 173 -4.09 10.00 4.47
CA ALA A 173 -4.03 9.55 5.86
C ALA A 173 -4.56 10.60 6.83
N THR A 174 -4.12 11.86 6.68
CA THR A 174 -4.61 12.98 7.49
C THR A 174 -6.14 13.12 7.37
N ALA A 175 -6.66 13.14 6.14
CA ALA A 175 -8.10 13.20 5.90
C ALA A 175 -8.83 11.99 6.51
N THR A 176 -8.27 10.78 6.41
CA THR A 176 -8.88 9.55 6.95
C THR A 176 -9.04 9.63 8.47
N TYR A 177 -8.00 10.10 9.18
CA TYR A 177 -8.06 10.36 10.63
C TYR A 177 -9.17 11.37 10.98
N HIS A 178 -9.23 12.49 10.25
CA HIS A 178 -10.19 13.56 10.55
C HIS A 178 -11.63 13.24 10.16
N VAL A 179 -11.84 12.40 9.14
CA VAL A 179 -13.15 11.80 8.81
C VAL A 179 -13.57 10.84 9.91
N GLY A 180 -12.66 10.07 10.51
CA GLY A 180 -13.00 9.25 11.68
C GLY A 180 -13.51 10.08 12.85
N LYS A 181 -12.87 11.22 13.15
CA LYS A 181 -13.36 12.18 14.16
C LYS A 181 -14.77 12.70 13.82
N SER A 182 -15.05 12.98 12.54
CA SER A 182 -16.35 13.51 12.08
C SER A 182 -17.53 12.55 12.25
N ILE A 183 -17.25 11.27 12.47
CA ILE A 183 -18.24 10.22 12.71
C ILE A 183 -18.26 9.74 14.17
N GLY A 184 -17.53 10.41 15.08
CA GLY A 184 -17.56 10.15 16.51
C GLY A 184 -16.41 9.28 17.06
N ALA A 185 -15.35 9.06 16.27
CA ALA A 185 -14.12 8.44 16.77
C ALA A 185 -13.44 9.33 17.80
N ASN A 186 -12.75 8.73 18.77
CA ASN A 186 -11.58 9.33 19.39
C ASN A 186 -10.29 8.70 18.82
N VAL A 187 -9.15 8.99 19.44
CA VAL A 187 -7.88 8.33 19.10
C VAL A 187 -7.94 6.82 19.40
N SER A 188 -7.24 6.02 18.61
CA SER A 188 -7.11 4.57 18.83
C SER A 188 -5.95 4.26 19.78
N GLY A 189 -6.06 3.18 20.56
CA GLY A 189 -4.92 2.60 21.30
C GLY A 189 -4.01 1.71 20.45
N VAL A 190 -4.33 1.52 19.16
CA VAL A 190 -3.58 0.69 18.23
C VAL A 190 -2.65 1.58 17.41
N ILE A 191 -1.34 1.45 17.60
CA ILE A 191 -0.32 2.34 17.02
C ILE A 191 -0.38 2.41 15.47
N GLY A 192 -0.71 1.29 14.82
CA GLY A 192 -0.86 1.21 13.38
C GLY A 192 -2.25 1.58 12.83
N ALA A 193 -3.19 2.00 13.69
CA ALA A 193 -4.55 2.39 13.27
C ALA A 193 -4.58 3.75 12.59
N ALA A 194 -5.59 3.95 11.74
CA ALA A 194 -5.80 5.24 11.07
C ALA A 194 -6.12 6.36 12.06
N MET A 195 -6.72 6.00 13.20
CA MET A 195 -7.05 6.93 14.27
C MET A 195 -5.98 7.05 15.37
N PHE A 196 -4.79 6.48 15.21
CA PHE A 196 -3.70 6.73 16.15
C PHE A 196 -3.16 8.15 15.96
N ASP A 197 -2.89 8.87 17.06
CA ASP A 197 -2.51 10.30 17.03
C ASP A 197 -1.03 10.51 16.72
N HIS A 198 -0.61 10.02 15.55
CA HIS A 198 0.76 10.07 15.08
C HIS A 198 0.79 10.40 13.59
N THR A 199 1.67 11.32 13.20
CA THR A 199 1.91 11.62 11.79
C THR A 199 3.40 11.64 11.53
N GLU A 200 3.85 10.76 10.62
CA GLU A 200 5.24 10.66 10.23
C GLU A 200 5.42 11.19 8.81
N GLN A 201 6.52 11.90 8.56
CA GLN A 201 6.77 12.48 7.24
C GLN A 201 7.04 11.40 6.20
N SER A 202 6.52 11.59 4.98
CA SER A 202 6.73 10.70 3.83
C SER A 202 6.27 9.26 4.09
N GLN A 203 5.29 9.08 4.98
CA GLN A 203 4.67 7.80 5.30
C GLN A 203 3.17 7.86 5.02
N SER A 204 2.61 6.73 4.57
CA SER A 204 1.18 6.53 4.29
C SER A 204 0.45 5.77 5.41
N PHE A 205 0.98 5.78 6.63
CA PHE A 205 0.31 5.17 7.78
C PHE A 205 -1.09 5.77 7.94
N GLY A 206 -2.09 4.92 8.14
CA GLY A 206 -3.46 5.37 8.35
C GLY A 206 -4.29 5.66 7.08
N ARG A 207 -3.77 5.41 5.86
CA ARG A 207 -4.64 5.36 4.67
C ARG A 207 -5.67 4.23 4.72
N ASN A 208 -5.37 3.16 5.46
CA ASN A 208 -6.21 1.98 5.59
C ASN A 208 -6.70 1.80 7.02
N LEU A 209 -7.95 1.39 7.17
CA LEU A 209 -8.57 1.14 8.47
C LEU A 209 -8.22 -0.25 9.01
N THR A 210 -7.75 -0.28 10.26
CA THR A 210 -7.52 -1.51 11.03
C THR A 210 -8.84 -2.11 11.53
N SER A 211 -8.78 -3.27 12.17
CA SER A 211 -9.97 -3.86 12.80
C SER A 211 -10.50 -3.06 13.99
N ASP A 212 -9.67 -2.20 14.61
CA ASP A 212 -10.09 -1.29 15.68
C ASP A 212 -10.90 -0.14 15.09
N ASP A 213 -10.35 0.54 14.06
CA ASP A 213 -11.04 1.59 13.31
C ASP A 213 -12.39 1.10 12.75
N ARG A 214 -12.41 -0.10 12.17
CA ARG A 214 -13.65 -0.71 11.64
C ARG A 214 -14.65 -1.06 12.73
N ALA A 215 -14.18 -1.40 13.93
CA ALA A 215 -15.04 -1.71 15.06
C ALA A 215 -15.81 -0.47 15.52
N LEU A 216 -15.24 0.74 15.43
CA LEU A 216 -15.99 1.98 15.64
C LEU A 216 -17.21 2.01 14.71
N ALA A 217 -17.01 1.95 13.40
CA ALA A 217 -18.10 2.11 12.44
C ALA A 217 -19.17 1.03 12.61
N ALA A 218 -18.76 -0.22 12.85
CA ALA A 218 -19.68 -1.33 13.11
C ALA A 218 -20.45 -1.22 14.43
N ASP A 219 -19.91 -0.52 15.43
CA ASP A 219 -20.55 -0.30 16.72
C ASP A 219 -21.50 0.91 16.69
N VAL A 220 -21.10 2.00 16.02
CA VAL A 220 -21.94 3.22 15.93
C VAL A 220 -23.04 3.09 14.87
N TYR A 221 -22.69 2.54 13.71
CA TYR A 221 -23.53 2.50 12.51
C TYR A 221 -23.61 1.07 11.99
N PRO A 222 -24.11 0.09 12.78
CA PRO A 222 -24.11 -1.31 12.38
C PRO A 222 -24.90 -1.53 11.08
N ALA A 223 -24.34 -2.30 10.16
CA ALA A 223 -25.11 -2.80 9.01
C ALA A 223 -26.22 -3.77 9.49
N PRO A 224 -27.36 -3.85 8.78
CA PRO A 224 -28.38 -4.85 9.05
C PRO A 224 -27.80 -6.27 9.04
N ASP A 225 -28.29 -7.14 9.92
CA ASP A 225 -27.97 -8.58 9.98
C ASP A 225 -26.53 -8.98 10.35
N MET A 226 -25.63 -8.04 10.67
CA MET A 226 -24.22 -8.32 11.00
C MET A 226 -23.95 -8.70 12.47
N ALA A 227 -24.99 -8.84 13.31
CA ALA A 227 -24.82 -9.20 14.73
C ALA A 227 -24.18 -10.59 14.93
N GLY A 228 -24.28 -11.47 13.92
CA GLY A 228 -23.66 -12.79 13.92
C GLY A 228 -22.14 -12.79 13.72
N ASP A 229 -21.55 -11.68 13.28
CA ASP A 229 -20.12 -11.64 12.91
C ASP A 229 -19.21 -11.20 14.05
N PHE A 230 -19.77 -11.03 15.25
CA PHE A 230 -19.04 -10.51 16.41
C PHE A 230 -19.30 -11.31 17.68
N GLY A 231 -18.27 -11.36 18.54
CA GLY A 231 -18.38 -11.74 19.93
C GLY A 231 -18.29 -10.51 20.82
N VAL A 232 -18.55 -10.67 22.12
CA VAL A 232 -18.43 -9.60 23.10
C VAL A 232 -17.57 -10.04 24.27
N ILE A 233 -16.56 -9.24 24.60
CA ILE A 233 -15.73 -9.41 25.80
C ILE A 233 -16.09 -8.28 26.75
N PHE A 234 -16.37 -8.59 28.02
CA PHE A 234 -16.70 -7.58 29.03
C PHE A 234 -16.20 -8.00 30.41
N GLY A 235 -16.13 -7.07 31.36
CA GLY A 235 -15.75 -7.39 32.74
C GLY A 235 -15.34 -6.15 33.51
N ALA A 236 -14.60 -6.35 34.60
CA ALA A 236 -14.04 -5.27 35.41
C ALA A 236 -12.52 -5.41 35.55
N ILE A 237 -11.84 -4.27 35.55
CA ILE A 237 -10.41 -4.18 35.86
C ILE A 237 -10.26 -3.53 37.23
N THR A 238 -9.38 -4.11 38.06
CA THR A 238 -9.07 -3.56 39.39
C THR A 238 -7.57 -3.40 39.58
N ILE A 239 -7.15 -2.38 40.29
CA ILE A 239 -5.78 -2.21 40.82
C ILE A 239 -5.89 -2.38 42.33
N GLU A 240 -5.22 -3.39 42.89
CA GLU A 240 -5.24 -3.64 44.35
C GLU A 240 -6.67 -3.78 44.96
N ASN A 241 -7.63 -4.27 44.16
CA ASN A 241 -9.08 -4.40 44.44
C ASN A 241 -9.92 -3.12 44.31
N GLU A 242 -9.31 -1.98 44.01
CA GLU A 242 -10.06 -0.78 43.65
C GLU A 242 -10.31 -0.73 42.14
N PRO A 243 -11.40 -0.11 41.66
CA PRO A 243 -11.64 0.10 40.24
C PRO A 243 -10.43 0.72 39.51
N ALA A 244 -10.00 0.08 38.43
CA ALA A 244 -9.01 0.64 37.52
C ALA A 244 -9.75 1.45 36.46
N THR A 245 -9.80 2.77 36.64
CA THR A 245 -10.62 3.69 35.86
C THR A 245 -9.80 4.36 34.75
N GLY A 246 -10.38 4.47 33.55
CA GLY A 246 -9.70 5.07 32.38
C GLY A 246 -8.44 4.32 31.89
N VAL A 247 -8.27 3.03 32.22
CA VAL A 247 -7.17 2.20 31.69
C VAL A 247 -7.55 1.56 30.37
N LEU A 248 -6.55 1.26 29.53
CA LEU A 248 -6.75 0.64 28.22
C LEU A 248 -6.90 -0.88 28.37
N VAL A 249 -7.91 -1.43 27.71
CA VAL A 249 -8.12 -2.88 27.58
C VAL A 249 -7.98 -3.24 26.12
N THR A 250 -7.09 -4.19 25.84
CA THR A 250 -6.74 -4.59 24.48
C THR A 250 -7.07 -6.07 24.26
N ALA A 251 -7.71 -6.39 23.14
CA ALA A 251 -7.98 -7.76 22.69
C ALA A 251 -7.30 -8.02 21.34
N ILE A 252 -6.53 -9.11 21.26
CA ILE A 252 -5.81 -9.52 20.04
C ILE A 252 -6.14 -10.94 19.62
N GLU A 253 -6.62 -11.11 18.38
CA GLU A 253 -6.69 -12.38 17.66
C GLU A 253 -5.49 -12.45 16.69
N PRO A 254 -4.44 -13.22 17.04
CA PRO A 254 -3.19 -13.19 16.28
C PRO A 254 -3.28 -13.95 14.94
N ALA A 255 -4.24 -14.84 14.72
CA ALA A 255 -4.31 -15.63 13.50
C ALA A 255 -4.81 -14.83 12.30
N ARG A 256 -5.64 -13.82 12.54
CA ARG A 256 -6.24 -12.91 11.55
C ARG A 256 -5.70 -11.49 11.68
N GLY A 257 -5.03 -11.18 12.79
CA GLY A 257 -4.53 -9.83 13.07
C GLY A 257 -5.63 -8.87 13.50
N TYR A 258 -6.67 -9.38 14.19
CA TYR A 258 -7.66 -8.50 14.79
C TYR A 258 -7.10 -7.93 16.08
N VAL A 259 -7.09 -6.61 16.20
CA VAL A 259 -6.75 -5.85 17.39
C VAL A 259 -7.90 -4.90 17.66
N GLN A 260 -8.40 -4.89 18.90
CA GLN A 260 -9.44 -3.97 19.38
C GLN A 260 -9.02 -3.39 20.73
N THR A 261 -9.30 -2.11 20.95
CA THR A 261 -8.98 -1.39 22.18
C THR A 261 -10.19 -0.63 22.72
N THR A 262 -10.33 -0.57 24.03
CA THR A 262 -11.33 0.28 24.70
C THR A 262 -10.81 0.78 26.03
N LEU A 263 -11.49 1.76 26.62
CA LEU A 263 -11.19 2.23 27.98
C LEU A 263 -12.19 1.65 28.99
N THR A 264 -11.71 1.36 30.19
CA THR A 264 -12.59 1.11 31.33
C THR A 264 -13.36 2.38 31.72
N SER A 265 -14.60 2.21 32.16
CA SER A 265 -15.44 3.24 32.76
C SER A 265 -14.68 3.97 33.87
N VAL A 266 -14.89 5.28 33.96
CA VAL A 266 -14.34 6.09 35.07
C VAL A 266 -15.22 6.06 36.31
N ALA A 267 -16.43 5.48 36.21
CA ALA A 267 -17.34 5.29 37.33
C ALA A 267 -17.01 4.06 38.18
N ASP A 268 -16.66 2.93 37.54
CA ASP A 268 -16.55 1.63 38.23
C ASP A 268 -15.47 0.67 37.69
N GLY A 269 -14.65 1.10 36.71
CA GLY A 269 -13.59 0.27 36.15
C GLY A 269 -14.09 -0.90 35.27
N THR A 270 -15.38 -0.91 34.92
CA THR A 270 -15.94 -1.91 34.00
C THR A 270 -15.63 -1.58 32.55
N TYR A 271 -15.62 -2.59 31.69
CA TYR A 271 -15.46 -2.44 30.25
C TYR A 271 -16.30 -3.46 29.50
N ARG A 272 -16.51 -3.18 28.23
CA ARG A 272 -17.21 -4.00 27.26
C ARG A 272 -16.67 -3.64 25.89
N MET A 273 -16.41 -4.65 25.07
CA MET A 273 -15.92 -4.48 23.71
C MET A 273 -16.52 -5.55 22.81
N ARG A 274 -16.94 -5.14 21.61
CA ARG A 274 -17.33 -6.05 20.54
C ARG A 274 -16.08 -6.40 19.73
N VAL A 275 -15.86 -7.67 19.43
CA VAL A 275 -14.67 -8.13 18.69
C VAL A 275 -15.09 -8.98 17.48
N PRO A 276 -14.44 -8.84 16.31
CA PRO A 276 -14.74 -9.66 15.13
C PRO A 276 -14.60 -11.14 15.43
N ALA A 277 -15.65 -11.92 15.18
CA ALA A 277 -15.67 -13.31 15.61
C ALA A 277 -15.99 -14.26 14.48
N VAL A 278 -15.25 -15.35 14.43
CA VAL A 278 -15.57 -16.54 13.67
C VAL A 278 -15.49 -17.75 14.62
N PRO A 279 -16.01 -18.93 14.24
CA PRO A 279 -16.07 -20.08 15.16
C PRO A 279 -14.72 -20.51 15.78
N SER A 280 -13.59 -20.16 15.14
CA SER A 280 -12.24 -20.45 15.63
C SER A 280 -11.56 -19.27 16.34
N SER A 281 -12.23 -18.12 16.54
CA SER A 281 -11.61 -16.93 17.12
C SER A 281 -11.14 -17.19 18.56
N ARG A 282 -9.91 -16.80 18.84
CA ARG A 282 -9.24 -16.96 20.15
C ARG A 282 -8.40 -15.71 20.46
N TYR A 283 -8.79 -14.98 21.49
CA TYR A 283 -8.22 -13.69 21.83
C TYR A 283 -7.25 -13.76 23.00
N TYR A 284 -6.12 -13.07 22.91
CA TYR A 284 -5.38 -12.60 24.08
C TYR A 284 -6.02 -11.31 24.57
N ILE A 285 -6.10 -11.13 25.89
CA ILE A 285 -6.59 -9.90 26.50
C ILE A 285 -5.50 -9.40 27.45
N TYR A 286 -5.20 -8.13 27.40
CA TYR A 286 -4.31 -7.48 28.36
C TYR A 286 -4.77 -6.06 28.66
N VAL A 287 -4.18 -5.49 29.69
CA VAL A 287 -4.45 -4.14 30.16
C VAL A 287 -3.15 -3.38 30.30
N GLU A 288 -3.23 -2.08 30.00
CA GLU A 288 -2.12 -1.13 30.05
C GLU A 288 -2.67 0.23 30.53
N SER A 289 -1.80 1.01 31.18
CA SER A 289 -2.10 2.41 31.47
C SER A 289 -1.87 3.25 30.21
N LEU A 290 -2.49 4.44 30.18
CA LEU A 290 -2.20 5.45 29.17
C LEU A 290 -0.93 6.22 29.58
N ASP A 291 0.20 5.55 29.66
CA ASP A 291 1.50 6.10 30.05
C ASP A 291 2.63 5.76 29.06
N GLY A 292 2.28 5.10 27.94
CA GLY A 292 3.16 4.77 26.83
C GLY A 292 2.89 5.58 25.56
N PRO A 293 2.92 4.98 24.35
CA PRO A 293 2.73 5.68 23.07
C PRO A 293 1.40 6.43 22.93
N LEU A 294 0.42 6.09 23.76
CA LEU A 294 -0.81 6.86 23.93
C LEU A 294 -0.89 7.41 25.35
N LEU A 295 -0.91 8.74 25.45
CA LEU A 295 -1.04 9.48 26.70
C LEU A 295 -2.50 9.92 26.94
N PRO A 296 -2.91 10.18 28.19
CA PRO A 296 -4.29 10.55 28.50
C PRO A 296 -4.66 11.88 27.83
N SER A 297 -3.71 12.81 27.73
CA SER A 297 -3.88 14.11 27.07
C SER A 297 -4.18 14.02 25.58
N GLN A 298 -3.83 12.92 24.92
CA GLN A 298 -4.12 12.69 23.50
C GLN A 298 -5.52 12.13 23.29
N VAL A 299 -6.16 11.57 24.32
CA VAL A 299 -7.57 11.18 24.24
C VAL A 299 -8.43 12.43 24.35
N GLN A 300 -8.63 13.05 23.20
CA GLN A 300 -9.21 14.39 23.07
C GLN A 300 -10.62 14.47 23.66
N PHE A 301 -10.93 15.67 24.16
CA PHE A 301 -12.23 16.00 24.75
C PHE A 301 -12.62 15.14 25.94
N LEU A 302 -11.72 14.42 26.61
CA LEU A 302 -12.03 13.74 27.87
C LEU A 302 -11.44 14.49 29.09
N ASN A 303 -12.25 14.58 30.15
CA ASN A 303 -11.86 15.00 31.47
C ASN A 303 -11.04 13.87 32.08
N LEU A 304 -9.77 14.16 32.33
CA LEU A 304 -8.79 13.20 32.85
C LEU A 304 -9.00 12.91 34.35
N SER A 305 -9.90 13.64 35.02
CA SER A 305 -10.27 13.38 36.41
C SER A 305 -10.79 11.96 36.57
N GLY A 306 -10.02 11.13 37.30
CA GLY A 306 -10.37 9.74 37.56
C GLY A 306 -9.58 8.73 36.72
N PHE A 307 -8.75 9.14 35.77
CA PHE A 307 -7.86 8.22 35.06
C PHE A 307 -6.75 7.71 35.98
N ARG A 308 -6.48 6.41 35.94
CA ARG A 308 -5.36 5.75 36.65
C ARG A 308 -4.21 5.49 35.67
N THR A 309 -3.02 5.98 35.99
CA THR A 309 -1.78 5.78 35.22
C THR A 309 -0.73 4.99 36.00
N ASP A 310 -1.15 4.27 37.03
CA ASP A 310 -0.30 3.49 37.93
C ASP A 310 -0.60 1.99 37.82
N LEU A 311 -1.19 1.54 36.71
CA LEU A 311 -1.42 0.12 36.45
C LEU A 311 -0.16 -0.50 35.84
N ARG A 312 0.30 -1.63 36.39
CA ARG A 312 1.34 -2.42 35.74
C ARG A 312 0.75 -3.28 34.62
N PRO A 313 1.24 -3.15 33.37
CA PRO A 313 0.65 -3.89 32.25
C PRO A 313 0.72 -5.40 32.45
N ARG A 314 -0.35 -6.10 32.05
CA ARG A 314 -0.42 -7.56 32.19
C ARG A 314 -1.48 -8.20 31.29
N PHE A 315 -1.22 -9.46 30.92
CA PHE A 315 -2.21 -10.33 30.30
C PHE A 315 -3.24 -10.86 31.30
N PHE A 316 -4.42 -11.21 30.79
CA PHE A 316 -5.35 -12.12 31.43
C PHE A 316 -4.69 -13.50 31.64
N GLY A 317 -4.87 -14.07 32.84
CA GLY A 317 -4.03 -15.16 33.33
C GLY A 317 -2.80 -14.59 34.03
N SER A 318 -1.62 -14.79 33.45
CA SER A 318 -0.35 -14.18 33.90
C SER A 318 0.47 -13.72 32.71
N SER A 319 1.42 -12.80 32.93
CA SER A 319 2.27 -12.31 31.84
C SER A 319 3.11 -13.45 31.23
N ALA A 320 3.65 -14.35 32.04
CA ALA A 320 4.43 -15.51 31.59
C ALA A 320 3.58 -16.59 30.88
N ALA A 321 2.33 -16.79 31.32
CA ALA A 321 1.40 -17.78 30.79
C ALA A 321 0.02 -17.13 30.56
N PRO A 322 -0.16 -16.41 29.43
CA PRO A 322 -1.42 -15.75 29.11
C PRO A 322 -2.49 -16.78 28.72
N ILE A 323 -3.73 -16.51 29.13
CA ILE A 323 -4.90 -17.34 28.80
C ILE A 323 -5.59 -16.75 27.57
N ARG A 324 -5.86 -17.60 26.57
CA ARG A 324 -6.68 -17.22 25.41
C ARG A 324 -8.16 -17.42 25.71
N VAL A 325 -8.98 -16.54 25.15
CA VAL A 325 -10.42 -16.47 25.37
C VAL A 325 -11.20 -16.72 24.09
N ASP A 326 -12.25 -17.55 24.21
CA ASP A 326 -13.15 -17.91 23.12
C ASP A 326 -14.24 -16.84 22.96
N ALA A 327 -13.97 -15.79 22.17
CA ALA A 327 -14.98 -14.80 21.80
C ALA A 327 -15.64 -15.22 20.47
N LEU A 328 -16.71 -16.01 20.58
CA LEU A 328 -17.40 -16.60 19.43
C LEU A 328 -18.55 -15.71 18.90
N PRO A 329 -18.94 -15.87 17.63
CA PRO A 329 -20.14 -15.29 17.03
C PRO A 329 -21.37 -15.30 17.96
N GLY A 330 -21.95 -14.12 18.22
CA GLY A 330 -23.15 -13.92 19.02
C GLY A 330 -23.03 -14.33 20.49
N ARG A 331 -21.82 -14.53 21.01
CA ARG A 331 -21.56 -14.92 22.41
C ARG A 331 -20.90 -13.78 23.17
N GLU A 332 -21.26 -13.67 24.44
CA GLU A 332 -20.58 -12.80 25.39
C GLU A 332 -19.73 -13.63 26.35
N VAL A 333 -18.55 -13.12 26.69
CA VAL A 333 -17.64 -13.72 27.65
C VAL A 333 -17.19 -12.69 28.66
N ARG A 334 -17.29 -13.06 29.95
CA ARG A 334 -16.88 -12.21 31.06
C ARG A 334 -15.42 -12.47 31.43
N ILE A 335 -14.60 -11.43 31.47
CA ILE A 335 -13.17 -11.46 31.77
C ILE A 335 -12.84 -10.33 32.75
N ASP A 336 -12.60 -10.69 34.01
CA ASP A 336 -12.15 -9.77 35.05
C ASP A 336 -10.62 -9.89 35.23
N ILE A 337 -9.92 -8.76 35.34
CA ILE A 337 -8.46 -8.71 35.55
C ILE A 337 -8.14 -7.92 36.81
N ARG A 338 -7.35 -8.51 37.70
CA ARG A 338 -6.80 -7.84 38.88
C ARG A 338 -5.34 -7.48 38.64
N ALA A 339 -5.03 -6.21 38.43
CA ALA A 339 -3.69 -5.70 38.21
C ALA A 339 -3.01 -5.25 39.51
N GLU A 340 -1.70 -5.11 39.42
CA GLU A 340 -0.86 -4.51 40.46
C GLU A 340 -0.69 -3.02 40.18
N GLY A 341 -0.58 -2.23 41.26
CA GLY A 341 -0.32 -0.80 41.19
C GLY A 341 1.17 -0.46 41.16
N GLY A 342 1.48 0.78 40.80
CA GLY A 342 2.80 1.39 40.85
C GLY A 342 3.54 1.44 39.51
N PRO A 343 4.75 2.04 39.48
CA PRO A 343 5.49 2.23 38.25
C PRO A 343 5.85 0.89 37.60
N SER A 344 5.84 0.87 36.26
CA SER A 344 6.38 -0.23 35.49
C SER A 344 7.91 -0.25 35.58
N ALA A 345 8.48 -1.45 35.69
CA ALA A 345 9.93 -1.65 35.64
C ALA A 345 10.42 -1.96 34.21
N LEU A 346 9.50 -1.98 33.24
CA LEU A 346 9.73 -2.33 31.86
C LEU A 346 8.89 -1.42 30.96
N GLU A 347 9.52 -0.78 29.98
CA GLU A 347 8.89 0.14 29.04
C GLU A 347 9.61 0.07 27.70
N ILE A 348 8.85 -0.06 26.62
CA ILE A 348 9.28 0.08 25.23
C ILE A 348 8.97 1.53 24.87
N SER A 349 10.01 2.35 24.84
CA SER A 349 9.87 3.78 24.49
C SER A 349 9.95 4.01 22.99
N GLN A 350 10.69 3.16 22.26
CA GLN A 350 10.88 3.28 20.81
C GLN A 350 11.07 1.91 20.15
N ILE A 351 10.68 1.83 18.87
CA ILE A 351 10.81 0.67 18.01
C ILE A 351 11.47 1.06 16.67
N GLY A 352 12.16 0.12 16.04
CA GLY A 352 12.75 0.28 14.72
C GLY A 352 12.90 -1.05 14.01
N ILE A 353 13.36 -0.97 12.77
CA ILE A 353 13.55 -2.13 11.90
C ILE A 353 14.92 -2.09 11.24
N ASP A 354 15.53 -3.26 11.11
CA ASP A 354 16.78 -3.47 10.39
C ASP A 354 16.74 -4.82 9.64
N VAL A 355 17.74 -5.06 8.79
CA VAL A 355 17.95 -6.36 8.16
C VAL A 355 18.50 -7.37 9.18
N PRO A 356 18.19 -8.67 9.04
CA PRO A 356 18.70 -9.71 9.94
C PRO A 356 20.23 -9.70 10.07
N GLY A 357 20.71 -9.53 11.31
CA GLY A 357 22.15 -9.48 11.61
C GLY A 357 22.82 -8.13 11.30
N GLY A 358 22.05 -7.08 11.00
CA GLY A 358 22.56 -5.74 10.75
C GLY A 358 23.30 -5.14 11.95
N VAL A 359 24.51 -4.62 11.71
CA VAL A 359 25.31 -3.84 12.67
C VAL A 359 25.93 -2.62 11.96
N GLY A 360 26.07 -1.50 12.68
CA GLY A 360 26.82 -0.32 12.22
C GLY A 360 26.15 0.53 11.13
N ARG A 361 24.86 0.34 10.86
CA ARG A 361 24.07 1.21 9.95
C ARG A 361 23.25 2.23 10.75
N PRO A 362 22.95 3.41 10.20
CA PRO A 362 22.01 4.35 10.82
C PRO A 362 20.65 3.67 11.04
N LEU A 363 20.28 3.47 12.30
CA LEU A 363 18.99 2.94 12.69
C LEU A 363 18.01 4.09 12.89
N ARG A 364 16.83 4.01 12.29
CA ARG A 364 15.71 4.90 12.63
C ARG A 364 14.85 4.20 13.67
N LEU A 365 14.73 4.85 14.81
CA LEU A 365 13.77 4.51 15.85
C LEU A 365 12.60 5.48 15.76
N SER A 366 11.41 4.98 16.04
CA SER A 366 10.14 5.69 16.02
C SER A 366 9.32 5.31 17.25
N ASP A 367 8.44 6.21 17.68
CA ASP A 367 7.34 5.99 18.62
C ASP A 367 6.04 5.56 17.91
N GLY A 368 6.05 5.51 16.58
CA GLY A 368 5.00 5.01 15.71
C GLY A 368 5.23 3.58 15.19
N PRO A 369 4.41 3.13 14.22
CA PRO A 369 4.48 1.77 13.70
C PRO A 369 5.69 1.53 12.78
N ILE A 370 6.13 0.28 12.68
CA ILE A 370 7.15 -0.17 11.71
C ILE A 370 6.53 -1.08 10.64
N ARG A 371 7.07 -1.02 9.42
CA ARG A 371 6.62 -1.85 8.29
C ARG A 371 7.43 -3.13 8.18
N LEU A 372 6.76 -4.27 8.17
CA LEU A 372 7.32 -5.57 7.90
C LEU A 372 6.86 -6.04 6.51
N THR A 373 7.79 -6.36 5.62
CA THR A 373 7.46 -6.98 4.33
C THR A 373 7.22 -8.48 4.52
N ALA A 374 6.07 -8.96 4.06
CA ALA A 374 5.70 -10.37 4.06
C ALA A 374 6.69 -11.23 3.25
N GLY A 375 6.92 -12.47 3.69
CA GLY A 375 7.85 -13.39 3.05
C GLY A 375 9.33 -13.10 3.33
N GLN A 376 9.63 -12.09 4.16
CA GLN A 376 10.98 -11.71 4.55
C GLN A 376 11.18 -11.84 6.06
N ALA A 377 12.45 -11.80 6.49
CA ALA A 377 12.83 -11.75 7.88
C ALA A 377 13.37 -10.36 8.21
N HIS A 378 13.03 -9.84 9.39
CA HIS A 378 13.39 -8.48 9.82
C HIS A 378 13.96 -8.51 11.24
N ASP A 379 14.98 -7.73 11.52
CA ASP A 379 15.39 -7.44 12.90
C ASP A 379 14.49 -6.32 13.44
N ILE A 380 13.62 -6.66 14.38
CA ILE A 380 12.91 -5.66 15.19
C ILE A 380 13.88 -5.18 16.26
N VAL A 381 14.03 -3.86 16.36
CA VAL A 381 14.89 -3.20 17.35
C VAL A 381 14.01 -2.43 18.31
N VAL A 382 14.20 -2.60 19.61
CA VAL A 382 13.43 -1.90 20.64
C VAL A 382 14.36 -1.30 21.70
N ALA A 383 13.92 -0.19 22.29
CA ALA A 383 14.65 0.53 23.33
C ALA A 383 13.72 1.07 24.41
N GLY A 384 14.21 1.16 25.65
CA GLY A 384 13.47 1.73 26.76
C GLY A 384 13.88 1.17 28.12
N LEU A 385 13.11 1.52 29.15
CA LEU A 385 13.41 1.19 30.54
C LEU A 385 13.32 -0.32 30.78
N GLY A 386 14.28 -0.87 31.52
CA GLY A 386 14.27 -2.29 31.92
C GLY A 386 14.57 -3.28 30.78
N ILE A 387 14.88 -2.78 29.58
CA ILE A 387 15.31 -3.61 28.45
C ILE A 387 16.80 -3.93 28.61
N ASP A 388 17.15 -5.20 28.87
CA ASP A 388 18.54 -5.63 29.04
C ASP A 388 18.77 -7.08 28.59
N SER A 389 20.00 -7.58 28.79
CA SER A 389 20.43 -8.92 28.37
C SER A 389 19.73 -10.08 29.10
N THR A 390 18.91 -9.82 30.12
CA THR A 390 18.14 -10.84 30.83
C THR A 390 16.86 -11.23 30.10
N ILE A 391 16.44 -10.44 29.10
CA ILE A 391 15.29 -10.75 28.24
C ILE A 391 15.68 -11.85 27.25
N GLY A 392 15.32 -13.10 27.59
CA GLY A 392 15.43 -14.25 26.69
C GLY A 392 14.26 -14.37 25.71
N ILE A 393 14.29 -15.42 24.89
CA ILE A 393 13.24 -15.69 23.88
C ILE A 393 11.85 -15.89 24.50
N ASP A 394 11.79 -16.49 25.67
CA ASP A 394 10.55 -16.68 26.43
C ASP A 394 9.97 -15.35 26.95
N GLY A 395 10.74 -14.27 26.89
CA GLY A 395 10.31 -12.91 27.19
C GLY A 395 9.87 -12.10 25.97
N ILE A 396 9.96 -12.63 24.74
CA ILE A 396 9.46 -11.93 23.55
C ILE A 396 8.13 -12.55 23.11
N ARG A 397 7.17 -11.69 22.74
CA ARG A 397 5.93 -12.10 22.10
C ARG A 397 5.73 -11.25 20.85
N VAL A 398 5.50 -11.92 19.73
CA VAL A 398 5.01 -11.32 18.49
C VAL A 398 3.60 -11.85 18.26
N LEU A 399 2.61 -10.98 18.41
CA LEU A 399 1.20 -11.32 18.33
C LEU A 399 0.64 -10.80 17.01
N GLY A 400 0.67 -11.63 15.98
CA GLY A 400 0.16 -11.27 14.67
C GLY A 400 0.29 -12.41 13.68
N PRO A 401 -0.42 -12.33 12.55
CA PRO A 401 -0.57 -13.45 11.67
C PRO A 401 0.74 -13.77 10.95
N GLY A 402 1.24 -14.99 11.10
CA GLY A 402 2.46 -15.44 10.41
C GLY A 402 3.76 -14.85 10.94
N LEU A 403 3.74 -14.22 12.13
CA LEU A 403 4.95 -13.73 12.80
C LEU A 403 5.56 -14.83 13.66
N THR A 404 6.87 -15.05 13.53
CA THR A 404 7.62 -16.00 14.36
C THR A 404 8.96 -15.41 14.77
N VAL A 405 9.30 -15.47 16.07
CA VAL A 405 10.64 -15.09 16.54
C VAL A 405 11.63 -16.18 16.12
N ARG A 406 12.72 -15.79 15.46
CA ARG A 406 13.78 -16.72 15.06
C ARG A 406 14.58 -17.15 16.29
N PRO A 407 14.70 -18.46 16.58
CA PRO A 407 15.47 -18.94 17.73
C PRO A 407 16.93 -18.46 17.72
N GLY A 408 17.43 -18.03 18.88
CA GLY A 408 18.81 -17.57 19.06
C GLY A 408 19.15 -16.23 18.40
N SER A 409 18.17 -15.50 17.87
CA SER A 409 18.40 -14.20 17.22
C SER A 409 18.47 -13.00 18.15
N ILE A 410 18.10 -13.17 19.42
CA ILE A 410 18.02 -12.08 20.39
C ILE A 410 19.43 -11.62 20.75
N ARG A 411 19.68 -10.32 20.57
CA ARG A 411 20.92 -9.67 20.97
C ARG A 411 20.65 -8.31 21.60
N VAL A 412 21.48 -7.93 22.55
CA VAL A 412 21.47 -6.60 23.16
C VAL A 412 22.72 -5.87 22.69
N ASP A 413 22.55 -4.67 22.15
CA ASP A 413 23.65 -3.79 21.73
C ASP A 413 23.90 -2.76 22.84
N PRO A 414 24.87 -3.01 23.75
CA PRO A 414 25.09 -2.15 24.92
C PRO A 414 25.73 -0.81 24.58
N GLU A 415 26.28 -0.67 23.38
CA GLU A 415 26.97 0.55 22.92
C GLU A 415 25.99 1.70 22.63
N PHE A 416 24.69 1.40 22.49
CA PHE A 416 23.66 2.37 22.18
C PHE A 416 22.65 2.41 23.32
N THR A 417 22.47 3.56 23.95
CA THR A 417 21.47 3.75 25.00
C THR A 417 20.41 4.75 24.56
N VAL A 418 19.15 4.33 24.55
CA VAL A 418 17.99 5.13 24.16
C VAL A 418 16.86 4.82 25.13
N GLY A 419 16.13 5.84 25.61
CA GLY A 419 15.02 5.64 26.56
C GLY A 419 15.46 5.03 27.92
N GLY A 420 16.73 5.19 28.30
CA GLY A 420 17.24 4.68 29.59
C GLY A 420 17.77 3.25 29.59
N GLY A 421 17.77 2.54 28.44
CA GLY A 421 18.30 1.19 28.31
C GLY A 421 19.05 0.95 26.99
N PRO A 422 19.78 -0.18 26.86
CA PRO A 422 20.39 -0.60 25.61
C PRO A 422 19.36 -0.94 24.53
N LEU A 423 19.81 -1.10 23.28
CA LEU A 423 18.96 -1.62 22.21
C LEU A 423 18.85 -3.15 22.32
N LEU A 424 17.63 -3.68 22.27
CA LEU A 424 17.36 -5.10 22.09
C LEU A 424 16.96 -5.34 20.65
N ARG A 425 17.54 -6.36 20.02
CA ARG A 425 17.21 -6.78 18.66
C ARG A 425 16.71 -8.20 18.65
N VAL A 426 15.72 -8.47 17.81
CA VAL A 426 15.17 -9.80 17.61
C VAL A 426 14.80 -10.00 16.15
N THR A 427 15.26 -11.10 15.54
CA THR A 427 14.84 -11.43 14.19
C THR A 427 13.45 -12.05 14.22
N VAL A 428 12.54 -11.50 13.42
CA VAL A 428 11.18 -12.00 13.22
C VAL A 428 11.02 -12.43 11.77
N ASP A 429 10.65 -13.69 11.58
CA ASP A 429 10.26 -14.26 10.29
C ASP A 429 8.79 -13.94 10.02
N VAL A 430 8.49 -13.42 8.83
CA VAL A 430 7.14 -13.04 8.41
C VAL A 430 6.68 -13.95 7.27
N ALA A 431 5.62 -14.71 7.49
CA ALA A 431 5.08 -15.60 6.47
C ALA A 431 4.60 -14.81 5.22
N PRO A 432 4.77 -15.36 3.99
CA PRO A 432 4.22 -14.76 2.78
C PRO A 432 2.71 -14.55 2.87
N ARG A 433 2.23 -13.42 2.34
CA ARG A 433 0.81 -13.07 2.25
C ARG A 433 0.56 -12.01 1.20
N SER A 434 -0.67 -11.95 0.70
CA SER A 434 -1.13 -11.00 -0.31
C SER A 434 -1.91 -9.82 0.28
N ASP A 435 -2.14 -9.81 1.59
CA ASP A 435 -2.97 -8.84 2.28
C ASP A 435 -2.24 -8.15 3.42
N ALA A 436 -2.53 -6.86 3.63
CA ALA A 436 -1.96 -6.11 4.74
C ALA A 436 -2.57 -6.56 6.07
N ARG A 437 -1.75 -6.64 7.12
CA ARG A 437 -2.16 -7.00 8.49
C ARG A 437 -1.40 -6.21 9.52
N ILE A 438 -1.89 -6.26 10.75
CA ILE A 438 -1.27 -5.63 11.89
C ILE A 438 -0.90 -6.69 12.93
N GLY A 439 0.17 -6.45 13.66
CA GLY A 439 0.63 -7.27 14.76
C GLY A 439 1.16 -6.42 15.91
N THR A 440 1.30 -7.04 17.06
CA THR A 440 1.79 -6.42 18.30
C THR A 440 3.13 -7.02 18.68
N PHE A 441 4.05 -6.17 19.11
CA PHE A 441 5.28 -6.58 19.77
C PHE A 441 5.11 -6.42 21.27
N ALA A 442 5.56 -7.39 22.06
CA ALA A 442 5.54 -7.28 23.51
C ALA A 442 6.76 -7.91 24.15
N ILE A 443 7.20 -7.30 25.25
CA ILE A 443 8.23 -7.86 26.13
C ILE A 443 7.54 -8.29 27.43
N VAL A 444 7.89 -9.47 27.89
CA VAL A 444 7.34 -10.11 29.08
C VAL A 444 8.48 -10.55 29.98
N ALA A 445 8.48 -10.07 31.20
CA ALA A 445 9.32 -10.54 32.29
C ALA A 445 8.45 -11.21 33.37
N PRO A 446 9.04 -11.94 34.34
CA PRO A 446 8.26 -12.64 35.37
C PRO A 446 7.29 -11.77 36.18
N ARG A 447 7.57 -10.46 36.32
CA ARG A 447 6.76 -9.50 37.09
C ARG A 447 6.47 -8.18 36.36
N ALA A 448 6.76 -8.11 35.07
CA ALA A 448 6.52 -6.92 34.26
C ALA A 448 6.18 -7.35 32.83
N ALA A 449 5.38 -6.55 32.14
CA ALA A 449 5.16 -6.69 30.72
C ALA A 449 5.04 -5.29 30.12
N ASP A 450 5.34 -5.17 28.85
CA ASP A 450 5.02 -3.98 28.10
C ASP A 450 4.66 -4.31 26.64
N PHE A 451 3.81 -3.48 26.04
CA PHE A 451 3.12 -3.75 24.80
C PHE A 451 3.26 -2.59 23.82
N PHE A 452 3.78 -2.88 22.63
CA PHE A 452 3.72 -1.97 21.49
C PHE A 452 2.56 -2.38 20.59
N THR A 453 1.35 -2.06 21.06
CA THR A 453 0.06 -2.52 20.52
C THR A 453 -0.12 -2.08 19.07
N GLY A 454 -0.20 -3.06 18.15
CA GLY A 454 -0.44 -2.81 16.73
C GLY A 454 0.70 -2.14 15.97
N ALA A 455 1.92 -2.13 16.52
CA ALA A 455 3.03 -1.43 15.87
C ALA A 455 3.63 -2.15 14.66
N LEU A 456 3.30 -3.42 14.42
CA LEU A 456 3.87 -4.21 13.33
C LEU A 456 2.93 -4.20 12.13
N LEU A 457 3.14 -3.28 11.18
CA LEU A 457 2.39 -3.21 9.93
C LEU A 457 2.97 -4.19 8.93
N ILE A 458 2.28 -5.31 8.72
CA ILE A 458 2.68 -6.36 7.79
C ILE A 458 2.10 -6.03 6.42
N GLU A 459 2.96 -5.72 5.46
CA GLU A 459 2.57 -5.40 4.08
C GLU A 459 2.96 -6.54 3.14
N PRO A 460 2.13 -6.84 2.11
CA PRO A 460 2.51 -7.82 1.10
C PRO A 460 3.75 -7.36 0.33
N GLU A 461 4.52 -8.33 -0.19
CA GLU A 461 5.68 -8.02 -1.02
C GLU A 461 5.21 -7.40 -2.35
N LYS A 462 5.63 -6.16 -2.61
CA LYS A 462 5.35 -5.48 -3.88
C LYS A 462 6.13 -6.14 -5.03
N PRO A 463 5.60 -6.14 -6.27
CA PRO A 463 6.36 -6.56 -7.45
C PRO A 463 7.65 -5.73 -7.59
N GLN A 464 8.75 -6.38 -7.94
CA GLN A 464 10.05 -5.73 -8.11
C GLN A 464 10.59 -5.95 -9.50
N ILE A 465 10.80 -4.86 -10.24
CA ILE A 465 11.52 -4.90 -11.51
C ILE A 465 13.02 -4.88 -11.19
N SER A 466 13.78 -5.86 -11.70
CA SER A 466 15.22 -5.92 -11.49
C SER A 466 15.92 -4.73 -12.16
N SER A 467 17.00 -4.24 -11.57
CA SER A 467 17.86 -3.24 -12.22
C SER A 467 18.41 -3.82 -13.53
N GLY A 468 18.21 -3.11 -14.65
CA GLY A 468 18.53 -3.61 -15.99
C GLY A 468 17.63 -4.75 -16.49
N GLY A 469 16.54 -5.06 -15.77
CA GLY A 469 15.60 -6.14 -16.11
C GLY A 469 14.66 -5.82 -17.26
N VAL A 470 14.63 -4.58 -17.76
CA VAL A 470 13.87 -4.18 -18.95
C VAL A 470 14.77 -4.32 -20.17
N VAL A 471 14.56 -5.36 -20.95
CA VAL A 471 15.45 -5.75 -22.05
C VAL A 471 14.66 -6.03 -23.32
N ASN A 472 15.30 -5.82 -24.48
CA ASN A 472 14.70 -6.14 -25.76
C ASN A 472 14.39 -7.64 -25.84
N ALA A 473 13.16 -8.02 -26.22
CA ALA A 473 12.71 -9.42 -26.18
C ALA A 473 13.45 -10.34 -27.17
N ALA A 474 14.10 -9.77 -28.18
CA ALA A 474 14.83 -10.51 -29.19
C ALA A 474 16.30 -10.73 -28.82
N SER A 475 16.97 -9.69 -28.31
CA SER A 475 18.40 -9.73 -28.00
C SER A 475 18.73 -9.94 -26.52
N PHE A 476 17.75 -9.77 -25.63
CA PHE A 476 17.93 -9.66 -24.18
C PHE A 476 18.95 -8.59 -23.74
N ALA A 477 19.32 -7.66 -24.62
CA ALA A 477 20.20 -6.56 -24.29
C ALA A 477 19.45 -5.48 -23.51
N ALA A 478 20.08 -4.97 -22.45
CA ALA A 478 19.66 -3.75 -21.79
C ALA A 478 19.92 -2.56 -22.72
N GLN A 479 18.85 -2.01 -23.29
CA GLN A 479 18.88 -0.87 -24.22
C GLN A 479 17.64 0.02 -24.01
N PRO A 480 17.63 1.27 -24.51
CA PRO A 480 16.44 2.10 -24.45
C PRO A 480 15.22 1.40 -25.04
N VAL A 481 14.05 1.61 -24.45
CA VAL A 481 12.79 1.11 -25.01
C VAL A 481 12.45 1.87 -26.28
N ALA A 482 11.83 1.19 -27.26
CA ALA A 482 11.39 1.81 -28.51
C ALA A 482 9.87 1.62 -28.70
N PRO A 483 9.16 2.61 -29.26
CA PRO A 483 7.71 2.52 -29.53
C PRO A 483 7.35 1.26 -30.31
N GLY A 484 6.35 0.51 -29.83
CA GLY A 484 5.83 -0.69 -30.49
C GLY A 484 6.77 -1.91 -30.48
N ALA A 485 7.93 -1.83 -29.82
CA ALA A 485 8.88 -2.93 -29.70
C ALA A 485 8.43 -3.97 -28.67
N LEU A 486 8.87 -5.21 -28.84
CA LEU A 486 8.67 -6.28 -27.86
C LEU A 486 9.81 -6.27 -26.84
N PHE A 487 9.45 -6.23 -25.57
CA PHE A 487 10.38 -6.20 -24.44
C PHE A 487 10.02 -7.28 -23.42
N SER A 488 11.05 -7.75 -22.71
CA SER A 488 10.94 -8.60 -21.54
C SER A 488 11.32 -7.79 -20.30
N LEU A 489 10.52 -7.93 -19.24
CA LEU A 489 10.74 -7.36 -17.92
C LEU A 489 11.07 -8.52 -16.98
N PHE A 490 12.24 -8.51 -16.36
CA PHE A 490 12.67 -9.49 -15.37
C PHE A 490 12.63 -8.91 -13.96
N GLY A 491 12.26 -9.74 -12.99
CA GLY A 491 11.98 -9.30 -11.63
C GLY A 491 11.61 -10.42 -10.68
N LYS A 492 10.97 -10.04 -9.58
CA LYS A 492 10.40 -10.94 -8.58
C LYS A 492 8.96 -10.49 -8.28
N GLY A 493 8.04 -11.44 -8.10
CA GLY A 493 6.64 -11.11 -7.81
C GLY A 493 5.95 -10.38 -8.96
N LEU A 494 6.41 -10.54 -10.20
CA LEU A 494 5.86 -9.85 -11.38
C LEU A 494 4.55 -10.46 -11.90
N GLY A 495 4.12 -11.61 -11.34
CA GLY A 495 2.95 -12.33 -11.80
C GLY A 495 2.80 -13.70 -11.11
N PRO A 496 1.95 -14.58 -11.65
CA PRO A 496 1.72 -15.91 -11.06
C PRO A 496 2.95 -16.82 -11.19
N VAL A 497 3.14 -17.71 -10.20
CA VAL A 497 4.26 -18.69 -10.20
C VAL A 497 4.22 -19.58 -11.44
N GLN A 498 3.02 -20.03 -11.83
CA GLN A 498 2.81 -20.67 -13.12
C GLN A 498 2.54 -19.58 -14.16
N GLY A 499 3.44 -19.48 -15.15
CA GLY A 499 3.31 -18.47 -16.20
C GLY A 499 2.02 -18.62 -17.01
N VAL A 500 1.45 -17.48 -17.40
CA VAL A 500 0.25 -17.36 -18.22
C VAL A 500 0.63 -16.67 -19.53
N ALA A 501 0.34 -17.33 -20.65
CA ALA A 501 0.45 -16.74 -21.99
C ALA A 501 -0.93 -16.31 -22.48
N ILE A 502 -0.95 -15.39 -23.46
CA ILE A 502 -2.18 -15.04 -24.17
C ILE A 502 -2.82 -16.25 -24.87
N ASP A 503 -4.15 -16.25 -24.93
CA ASP A 503 -4.97 -17.22 -25.69
C ASP A 503 -5.68 -16.52 -26.85
N GLY A 504 -4.93 -15.70 -27.59
CA GLY A 504 -5.43 -14.87 -28.69
C GLY A 504 -5.64 -13.40 -28.32
N PHE A 505 -6.23 -12.66 -29.26
CA PHE A 505 -6.59 -11.26 -29.09
C PHE A 505 -7.86 -11.15 -28.26
N ASP A 506 -7.99 -10.04 -27.54
CA ASP A 506 -9.20 -9.69 -26.81
C ASP A 506 -10.38 -9.60 -27.80
N PRO A 507 -11.50 -10.30 -27.55
CA PRO A 507 -12.59 -10.41 -28.52
C PRO A 507 -13.41 -9.13 -28.67
N GLU A 508 -13.35 -8.21 -27.70
CA GLU A 508 -14.10 -6.96 -27.72
C GLU A 508 -13.33 -5.88 -28.48
N THR A 509 -12.02 -5.81 -28.25
CA THR A 509 -11.14 -4.76 -28.80
C THR A 509 -10.38 -5.20 -30.05
N GLY A 510 -10.17 -6.51 -30.24
CA GLY A 510 -9.30 -7.05 -31.28
C GLY A 510 -7.80 -6.76 -31.05
N LEU A 511 -7.42 -6.35 -29.84
CA LEU A 511 -6.05 -6.00 -29.45
C LEU A 511 -5.46 -7.05 -28.50
N LEU A 512 -4.15 -7.03 -28.31
CA LEU A 512 -3.54 -7.80 -27.22
C LEU A 512 -4.07 -7.29 -25.87
N PRO A 513 -4.33 -8.19 -24.91
CA PRO A 513 -4.87 -7.81 -23.61
C PRO A 513 -3.85 -6.98 -22.83
N THR A 514 -4.31 -5.95 -22.14
CA THR A 514 -3.49 -5.13 -21.22
C THR A 514 -3.53 -5.63 -19.78
N THR A 515 -4.36 -6.65 -19.52
CA THR A 515 -4.41 -7.40 -18.25
C THR A 515 -4.28 -8.89 -18.54
N LEU A 516 -3.34 -9.56 -17.89
CA LEU A 516 -3.11 -10.99 -18.06
C LEU A 516 -2.71 -11.61 -16.73
N GLY A 517 -3.37 -12.69 -16.30
CA GLY A 517 -3.03 -13.37 -15.04
C GLY A 517 -3.05 -12.48 -13.78
N GLY A 518 -3.88 -11.43 -13.78
CA GLY A 518 -3.93 -10.44 -12.69
C GLY A 518 -2.81 -9.39 -12.73
N VAL A 519 -2.03 -9.32 -13.81
CA VAL A 519 -0.92 -8.39 -14.01
C VAL A 519 -1.34 -7.30 -15.01
N THR A 520 -0.99 -6.05 -14.71
CA THR A 520 -0.93 -4.96 -15.69
C THR A 520 0.44 -4.30 -15.64
N VAL A 521 0.90 -3.76 -16.77
CA VAL A 521 2.12 -2.95 -16.84
C VAL A 521 1.76 -1.63 -17.49
N SER A 522 2.29 -0.52 -16.99
CA SER A 522 2.07 0.80 -17.58
C SER A 522 3.37 1.54 -17.89
N PHE A 523 3.32 2.40 -18.90
CA PHE A 523 4.36 3.35 -19.30
C PHE A 523 3.77 4.75 -19.21
N ASP A 524 4.15 5.52 -18.18
CA ASP A 524 3.57 6.82 -17.83
C ASP A 524 2.03 6.78 -17.75
N GLY A 525 1.49 5.72 -17.12
CA GLY A 525 0.06 5.49 -16.96
C GLY A 525 -0.64 4.87 -18.18
N VAL A 526 0.03 4.73 -19.33
CA VAL A 526 -0.53 4.02 -20.51
C VAL A 526 -0.31 2.51 -20.35
N ALA A 527 -1.39 1.73 -20.36
CA ALA A 527 -1.30 0.28 -20.20
C ALA A 527 -0.63 -0.40 -21.40
N ALA A 528 0.33 -1.28 -21.13
CA ALA A 528 1.08 -2.03 -22.12
C ALA A 528 0.36 -3.34 -22.49
N PRO A 529 0.26 -3.68 -23.78
CA PRO A 529 -0.25 -4.97 -24.21
C PRO A 529 0.69 -6.11 -23.78
N LEU A 530 0.13 -7.17 -23.21
CA LEU A 530 0.86 -8.29 -22.62
C LEU A 530 0.79 -9.52 -23.52
N ILE A 531 1.88 -10.30 -23.52
CA ILE A 531 2.02 -11.55 -24.27
C ILE A 531 2.18 -12.74 -23.31
N PHE A 532 2.95 -12.54 -22.25
CA PHE A 532 3.24 -13.57 -21.24
C PHE A 532 3.54 -12.91 -19.90
N VAL A 533 3.09 -13.54 -18.80
CA VAL A 533 3.38 -13.09 -17.44
C VAL A 533 3.73 -14.29 -16.55
N SER A 534 4.63 -14.09 -15.60
CA SER A 534 5.01 -15.06 -14.57
C SER A 534 5.64 -14.32 -13.39
N ASP A 535 5.91 -15.02 -12.29
CA ASP A 535 6.57 -14.46 -11.11
C ASP A 535 7.91 -13.77 -11.43
N GLY A 536 8.69 -14.31 -12.38
CA GLY A 536 10.03 -13.82 -12.72
C GLY A 536 10.12 -12.97 -13.99
N GLN A 537 9.08 -12.97 -14.84
CA GLN A 537 9.16 -12.40 -16.18
C GLN A 537 7.79 -11.95 -16.73
N VAL A 538 7.77 -10.78 -17.38
CA VAL A 538 6.67 -10.30 -18.22
C VAL A 538 7.18 -10.02 -19.64
N ASN A 539 6.48 -10.49 -20.67
CA ASN A 539 6.73 -10.11 -22.07
C ASN A 539 5.58 -9.24 -22.55
N LEU A 540 5.91 -8.10 -23.14
CA LEU A 540 4.94 -7.07 -23.53
C LEU A 540 5.36 -6.33 -24.80
N GLN A 541 4.40 -5.61 -25.37
CA GLN A 541 4.67 -4.56 -26.34
C GLN A 541 4.81 -3.22 -25.60
N VAL A 542 5.89 -2.48 -25.88
CA VAL A 542 6.01 -1.09 -25.44
C VAL A 542 4.95 -0.24 -26.15
N PRO A 543 4.10 0.52 -25.43
CA PRO A 543 3.10 1.38 -26.06
C PRO A 543 3.72 2.34 -27.08
N LEU A 544 3.06 2.57 -28.21
CA LEU A 544 3.53 3.50 -29.25
C LEU A 544 3.55 4.96 -28.74
N GLU A 545 2.76 5.26 -27.72
CA GLU A 545 2.57 6.55 -27.07
C GLU A 545 3.86 7.09 -26.41
N VAL A 546 4.88 6.25 -26.21
CA VAL A 546 6.17 6.69 -25.66
C VAL A 546 7.03 7.46 -26.67
N ALA A 547 6.69 7.46 -27.96
CA ALA A 547 7.56 7.93 -29.06
C ALA A 547 8.10 9.37 -28.94
N SER A 548 7.38 10.26 -28.26
CA SER A 548 7.77 11.67 -28.08
C SER A 548 8.51 11.94 -26.77
N ARG A 549 8.79 10.91 -25.97
CA ARG A 549 9.42 11.04 -24.66
C ARG A 549 10.91 10.69 -24.71
N ALA A 550 11.69 11.36 -23.87
CA ALA A 550 13.11 11.00 -23.65
C ALA A 550 13.26 9.83 -22.65
N ASN A 551 12.33 9.74 -21.69
CA ASN A 551 12.26 8.69 -20.69
C ASN A 551 10.79 8.34 -20.44
N SER A 552 10.53 7.13 -19.94
CA SER A 552 9.21 6.67 -19.53
C SER A 552 9.28 6.01 -18.16
N VAL A 553 8.26 6.20 -17.33
CA VAL A 553 8.13 5.56 -16.02
C VAL A 553 7.32 4.27 -16.16
N VAL A 554 7.95 3.14 -15.87
CA VAL A 554 7.35 1.81 -15.91
C VAL A 554 6.87 1.42 -14.52
N ARG A 555 5.64 0.91 -14.44
CA ARG A 555 5.07 0.32 -13.23
C ARG A 555 4.43 -1.03 -13.55
N VAL A 556 4.63 -2.02 -12.68
CA VAL A 556 3.94 -3.32 -12.74
C VAL A 556 2.95 -3.37 -11.61
N ASN A 557 1.69 -3.69 -11.90
CA ASN A 557 0.67 -3.97 -10.91
C ASN A 557 0.33 -5.46 -10.93
N VAL A 558 0.35 -6.11 -9.78
CA VAL A 558 -0.08 -7.50 -9.61
C VAL A 558 -1.20 -7.54 -8.58
N SER A 559 -2.42 -7.80 -9.05
CA SER A 559 -3.62 -7.91 -8.21
C SER A 559 -3.83 -6.70 -7.27
N GLY A 560 -3.56 -5.50 -7.76
CA GLY A 560 -3.69 -4.25 -7.00
C GLY A 560 -2.41 -3.77 -6.31
N LEU A 561 -1.37 -4.60 -6.22
CA LEU A 561 -0.07 -4.22 -5.66
C LEU A 561 0.85 -3.66 -6.75
N GLU A 562 1.18 -2.38 -6.65
CA GLU A 562 2.04 -1.71 -7.61
C GLU A 562 3.52 -1.75 -7.19
N SER A 563 4.41 -1.95 -8.18
CA SER A 563 5.85 -1.84 -8.01
C SER A 563 6.28 -0.39 -7.72
N GLU A 564 7.50 -0.24 -7.22
CA GLU A 564 8.16 1.07 -7.32
C GLU A 564 8.33 1.48 -8.79
N PRO A 565 8.27 2.78 -9.12
CA PRO A 565 8.45 3.26 -10.49
C PRO A 565 9.87 3.01 -10.99
N LEU A 566 10.00 2.49 -12.21
CA LEU A 566 11.28 2.36 -12.89
C LEU A 566 11.33 3.29 -14.11
N THR A 567 12.19 4.29 -14.06
CA THR A 567 12.45 5.17 -15.22
C THR A 567 13.36 4.46 -16.22
N VAL A 568 12.91 4.33 -17.47
CA VAL A 568 13.68 3.78 -18.59
C VAL A 568 13.91 4.83 -19.68
N PRO A 569 15.09 4.87 -20.33
CA PRO A 569 15.31 5.74 -21.46
C PRO A 569 14.51 5.26 -22.68
N VAL A 570 14.00 6.20 -23.45
CA VAL A 570 13.25 5.94 -24.68
C VAL A 570 14.08 6.35 -25.89
N ALA A 571 13.98 5.58 -26.97
CA ALA A 571 14.59 5.89 -28.25
C ALA A 571 13.63 5.68 -29.40
N ALA A 572 13.90 6.34 -30.54
CA ALA A 572 13.12 6.15 -31.76
C ALA A 572 13.14 4.69 -32.24
N THR A 573 14.31 4.04 -32.19
CA THR A 573 14.51 2.62 -32.53
C THR A 573 15.45 1.94 -31.53
N ALA A 574 15.29 0.64 -31.37
CA ALA A 574 16.11 -0.21 -30.50
C ALA A 574 16.15 -1.65 -31.06
N PRO A 575 16.73 -1.84 -32.27
CA PRO A 575 16.60 -3.09 -33.00
C PRO A 575 17.21 -4.28 -32.24
N GLY A 576 16.53 -5.42 -32.32
CA GLY A 576 17.05 -6.71 -31.89
C GLY A 576 16.62 -7.79 -32.86
N LEU A 577 17.54 -8.64 -33.28
CA LEU A 577 17.22 -9.83 -34.09
C LEU A 577 16.80 -10.97 -33.15
N PHE A 578 15.69 -11.65 -33.45
CA PHE A 578 15.35 -12.86 -32.70
C PHE A 578 16.38 -13.94 -33.03
N GLN A 579 16.69 -14.81 -32.07
CA GLN A 579 17.69 -15.86 -32.24
C GLN A 579 17.15 -17.24 -31.91
N THR A 580 17.66 -18.27 -32.59
CA THR A 580 17.51 -19.67 -32.23
C THR A 580 18.85 -20.17 -31.68
N GLY A 581 18.82 -20.76 -30.48
CA GLY A 581 20.07 -21.08 -29.75
C GLY A 581 20.81 -19.82 -29.29
N THR A 582 22.14 -19.82 -29.37
CA THR A 582 22.99 -18.74 -28.84
C THR A 582 23.25 -17.59 -29.80
N THR A 583 23.38 -17.85 -31.11
CA THR A 583 23.81 -16.83 -32.09
C THR A 583 23.07 -16.86 -33.42
N GLN A 584 22.39 -17.96 -33.78
CA GLN A 584 21.70 -18.09 -35.06
C GLN A 584 20.48 -17.17 -35.07
N ALA A 585 20.26 -16.38 -36.11
CA ALA A 585 19.04 -15.60 -36.24
C ALA A 585 17.83 -16.54 -36.40
N ALA A 586 16.70 -16.17 -35.80
CA ALA A 586 15.41 -16.74 -36.15
C ALA A 586 15.06 -16.23 -37.55
N ALA A 587 15.29 -17.09 -38.53
CA ALA A 587 15.16 -16.74 -39.92
C ALA A 587 14.64 -17.92 -40.75
N LEU A 588 13.99 -17.61 -41.87
CA LEU A 588 13.50 -18.60 -42.82
C LEU A 588 14.21 -18.46 -44.18
N ASN A 589 14.41 -19.59 -44.84
CA ASN A 589 14.87 -19.65 -46.22
C ASN A 589 13.71 -19.49 -47.21
N THR A 590 14.03 -19.44 -48.50
CA THR A 590 13.06 -19.34 -49.61
C THR A 590 11.97 -20.40 -49.61
N ASP A 591 12.29 -21.61 -49.19
CA ASP A 591 11.37 -22.75 -49.12
C ASP A 591 10.57 -22.82 -47.81
N GLY A 592 10.74 -21.85 -46.92
CA GLY A 592 10.12 -21.81 -45.60
C GLY A 592 10.81 -22.65 -44.53
N SER A 593 11.93 -23.31 -44.85
CA SER A 593 12.74 -24.00 -43.84
C SER A 593 13.42 -23.01 -42.88
N ILE A 594 13.62 -23.40 -41.62
CA ILE A 594 14.37 -22.60 -40.64
C ILE A 594 15.83 -22.56 -41.09
N ASN A 595 16.36 -21.35 -41.28
CA ASN A 595 17.75 -21.13 -41.63
C ASN A 595 18.68 -21.64 -40.52
N GLY A 596 19.66 -22.45 -40.89
CA GLY A 596 20.62 -23.03 -39.97
C GLY A 596 21.65 -23.89 -40.70
N PRO A 597 22.68 -24.42 -40.02
CA PRO A 597 23.71 -25.25 -40.67
C PRO A 597 23.12 -26.48 -41.39
N ALA A 598 22.00 -26.99 -40.90
CA ALA A 598 21.26 -28.10 -41.54
C ALA A 598 20.46 -27.67 -42.77
N ASN A 599 20.06 -26.40 -42.86
CA ASN A 599 19.31 -25.81 -43.97
C ASN A 599 19.92 -24.45 -44.36
N PRO A 600 21.11 -24.42 -44.98
CA PRO A 600 21.73 -23.16 -45.40
C PRO A 600 21.01 -22.55 -46.60
N ALA A 601 20.87 -21.22 -46.62
CA ALA A 601 20.27 -20.51 -47.76
C ALA A 601 21.21 -20.53 -48.97
N GLY A 602 20.67 -20.79 -50.16
CA GLY A 602 21.45 -20.71 -51.40
C GLY A 602 21.78 -19.27 -51.79
N ARG A 603 22.95 -19.03 -52.40
CA ARG A 603 23.48 -17.70 -52.75
C ARG A 603 22.62 -16.79 -53.63
N LEU A 604 21.59 -17.32 -54.30
CA LEU A 604 20.67 -16.56 -55.15
C LEU A 604 19.21 -16.65 -54.67
N GLY A 605 18.99 -17.15 -53.44
CA GLY A 605 17.69 -17.21 -52.79
C GLY A 605 17.37 -15.94 -51.99
N PHE A 606 16.54 -16.09 -50.96
CA PHE A 606 16.28 -15.06 -49.97
C PHE A 606 16.26 -15.62 -48.55
N VAL A 607 16.54 -14.74 -47.60
CA VAL A 607 16.41 -14.99 -46.16
C VAL A 607 15.41 -14.01 -45.58
N ILE A 608 14.53 -14.51 -44.73
CA ILE A 608 13.54 -13.73 -43.98
C ILE A 608 14.02 -13.66 -42.53
N LEU A 609 14.42 -12.47 -42.08
CA LEU A 609 14.84 -12.22 -40.70
C LEU A 609 13.65 -11.76 -39.86
N TYR A 610 13.58 -12.19 -38.60
CA TYR A 610 12.65 -11.67 -37.61
C TYR A 610 13.36 -10.83 -36.54
N ALA A 611 12.77 -9.67 -36.23
CA ALA A 611 13.32 -8.68 -35.31
C ALA A 611 12.22 -7.98 -34.52
N THR A 612 12.60 -7.08 -33.62
CA THR A 612 11.73 -6.07 -33.01
C THR A 612 12.53 -4.78 -32.79
N GLY A 613 11.89 -3.71 -32.31
CA GLY A 613 12.58 -2.46 -32.00
C GLY A 613 12.58 -1.43 -33.13
N GLN A 614 11.65 -1.56 -34.07
CA GLN A 614 11.55 -0.72 -35.27
C GLN A 614 11.05 0.70 -35.03
N GLY A 615 10.43 0.98 -33.89
CA GLY A 615 9.79 2.27 -33.63
C GLY A 615 8.47 2.41 -34.38
N LEU A 616 8.16 3.67 -34.74
CA LEU A 616 6.98 4.02 -35.52
C LEU A 616 7.08 3.47 -36.95
N VAL A 617 5.92 3.20 -37.54
CA VAL A 617 5.76 2.60 -38.88
C VAL A 617 4.80 3.41 -39.74
N ALA A 618 4.90 3.26 -41.05
CA ALA A 618 4.04 3.92 -42.03
C ALA A 618 3.31 2.90 -42.91
N PRO A 619 1.97 2.92 -42.99
CA PRO A 619 1.05 3.76 -42.21
C PRO A 619 1.04 3.42 -40.71
N PRO A 620 0.57 4.33 -39.84
CA PRO A 620 0.54 4.11 -38.40
C PRO A 620 -0.42 2.97 -38.02
N ILE A 621 -0.15 2.36 -36.87
CA ILE A 621 -0.94 1.27 -36.28
C ILE A 621 -1.22 1.58 -34.81
N ALA A 622 -2.31 1.02 -34.26
CA ALA A 622 -2.64 1.19 -32.84
C ALA A 622 -1.80 0.26 -31.94
N THR A 623 -1.56 0.70 -30.69
CA THR A 623 -0.93 -0.13 -29.66
C THR A 623 -1.74 -1.40 -29.44
N GLY A 624 -1.08 -2.55 -29.38
CA GLY A 624 -1.70 -3.88 -29.20
C GLY A 624 -2.32 -4.48 -30.46
N ALA A 625 -2.37 -3.75 -31.58
CA ALA A 625 -2.98 -4.25 -32.81
C ALA A 625 -2.02 -5.12 -33.63
N ALA A 626 -2.56 -6.20 -34.22
CA ALA A 626 -1.85 -7.01 -35.19
C ALA A 626 -1.61 -6.23 -36.49
N ALA A 627 -0.42 -6.36 -37.07
CA ALA A 627 -0.11 -5.74 -38.35
C ALA A 627 -1.00 -6.27 -39.48
N SER A 628 -1.38 -5.40 -40.42
CA SER A 628 -2.23 -5.76 -41.55
C SER A 628 -1.40 -6.24 -42.72
N GLY A 629 -1.94 -7.19 -43.50
CA GLY A 629 -1.39 -7.54 -44.81
C GLY A 629 -1.67 -6.48 -45.88
N ASN A 630 -2.61 -5.55 -45.63
CA ASN A 630 -2.96 -4.46 -46.53
C ASN A 630 -3.66 -3.29 -45.78
N PRO A 631 -3.10 -2.08 -45.77
CA PRO A 631 -1.74 -1.75 -46.20
C PRO A 631 -0.69 -2.38 -45.27
N LEU A 632 0.49 -2.66 -45.82
CA LEU A 632 1.66 -3.12 -45.04
C LEU A 632 2.27 -1.96 -44.27
N GLN A 633 2.56 -2.16 -42.98
CA GLN A 633 3.23 -1.17 -42.12
C GLN A 633 4.75 -1.28 -42.24
N LEU A 634 5.39 -0.31 -42.87
CA LEU A 634 6.81 -0.31 -43.18
C LEU A 634 7.65 0.42 -42.13
N ALA A 635 8.86 -0.09 -41.87
CA ALA A 635 9.85 0.54 -41.01
C ALA A 635 10.74 1.51 -41.81
N GLU A 636 11.25 2.56 -41.16
CA GLU A 636 12.12 3.56 -41.78
C GLU A 636 13.61 3.32 -41.51
N GLY A 637 14.46 3.78 -42.44
CA GLY A 637 15.91 3.80 -42.23
C GLY A 637 16.56 2.42 -42.09
N VAL A 638 16.05 1.42 -42.81
CA VAL A 638 16.51 0.03 -42.73
C VAL A 638 17.80 -0.18 -43.52
N ARG A 639 18.82 -0.73 -42.87
CA ARG A 639 20.03 -1.26 -43.52
C ARG A 639 20.35 -2.64 -42.95
N VAL A 640 20.99 -3.49 -43.75
CA VAL A 640 21.45 -4.80 -43.30
C VAL A 640 22.88 -5.03 -43.77
N THR A 641 23.70 -5.66 -42.95
CA THR A 641 25.01 -6.20 -43.37
C THR A 641 25.01 -7.72 -43.24
N ILE A 642 25.62 -8.40 -44.20
CA ILE A 642 25.83 -9.85 -44.22
C ILE A 642 27.31 -10.12 -44.47
N GLY A 643 27.97 -10.82 -43.55
CA GLY A 643 29.42 -11.07 -43.62
C GLY A 643 30.26 -9.80 -43.60
N GLY A 644 29.74 -8.71 -43.03
CA GLY A 644 30.36 -7.39 -43.04
C GLY A 644 30.16 -6.59 -44.35
N LEU A 645 29.45 -7.14 -45.32
CA LEU A 645 29.09 -6.46 -46.57
C LEU A 645 27.68 -5.87 -46.48
N GLU A 646 27.51 -4.63 -46.90
CA GLU A 646 26.20 -3.98 -46.94
C GLU A 646 25.28 -4.62 -47.99
N VAL A 647 24.03 -4.87 -47.60
CA VAL A 647 22.96 -5.34 -48.50
C VAL A 647 22.44 -4.13 -49.28
N PRO A 648 22.47 -4.16 -50.63
CA PRO A 648 21.89 -3.09 -51.45
C PRO A 648 20.42 -2.87 -51.12
N ALA A 649 19.97 -1.62 -51.09
CA ALA A 649 18.58 -1.28 -50.73
C ALA A 649 17.54 -2.01 -51.61
N ASP A 650 17.82 -2.18 -52.91
CA ASP A 650 16.94 -2.91 -53.84
C ASP A 650 16.83 -4.41 -53.53
N ASP A 651 17.71 -4.97 -52.69
CA ASP A 651 17.64 -6.37 -52.24
C ASP A 651 16.91 -6.53 -50.91
N ILE A 652 16.57 -5.43 -50.23
CA ILE A 652 15.66 -5.44 -49.09
C ILE A 652 14.24 -5.41 -49.66
N LEU A 653 13.71 -6.60 -49.97
CA LEU A 653 12.43 -6.77 -50.65
C LEU A 653 11.23 -6.39 -49.78
N PHE A 654 11.40 -6.46 -48.46
CA PHE A 654 10.41 -6.06 -47.47
C PHE A 654 11.11 -5.73 -46.15
N ALA A 655 10.67 -4.68 -45.48
CA ALA A 655 11.06 -4.36 -44.11
C ALA A 655 9.91 -3.65 -43.39
N GLY A 656 9.16 -4.41 -42.61
CA GLY A 656 7.94 -3.92 -41.97
C GLY A 656 7.39 -4.90 -40.96
N LEU A 657 6.31 -4.54 -40.28
CA LEU A 657 5.68 -5.44 -39.31
C LEU A 657 5.13 -6.69 -40.02
N ALA A 658 5.37 -7.86 -39.44
CA ALA A 658 4.89 -9.13 -39.95
C ALA A 658 3.35 -9.20 -39.80
N PRO A 659 2.59 -9.37 -40.91
CA PRO A 659 1.13 -9.42 -40.84
C PRO A 659 0.60 -10.47 -39.86
N GLY A 660 -0.39 -10.10 -39.06
CA GLY A 660 -0.97 -10.95 -38.02
C GLY A 660 -0.24 -10.93 -36.68
N PHE A 661 0.92 -10.28 -36.59
CA PHE A 661 1.72 -10.19 -35.36
C PHE A 661 1.79 -8.76 -34.82
N VAL A 662 2.05 -8.65 -33.52
CA VAL A 662 2.23 -7.37 -32.81
C VAL A 662 3.72 -7.17 -32.53
N GLY A 663 4.28 -6.03 -32.94
CA GLY A 663 5.67 -5.64 -32.65
C GLY A 663 6.77 -6.52 -33.27
N LEU A 664 6.40 -7.52 -34.07
CA LEU A 664 7.33 -8.38 -34.82
C LEU A 664 7.68 -7.71 -36.15
N LEU A 665 8.95 -7.33 -36.32
CA LEU A 665 9.51 -6.86 -37.58
C LEU A 665 9.96 -8.05 -38.42
N GLN A 666 9.67 -8.02 -39.72
CA GLN A 666 10.17 -8.97 -40.70
C GLN A 666 10.98 -8.24 -41.79
N VAL A 667 12.14 -8.79 -42.14
CA VAL A 667 13.01 -8.25 -43.19
C VAL A 667 13.33 -9.34 -44.22
N ASN A 668 12.89 -9.15 -45.45
CA ASN A 668 13.12 -10.10 -46.56
C ASN A 668 14.30 -9.62 -47.39
N ILE A 669 15.34 -10.44 -47.51
CA ILE A 669 16.59 -10.07 -48.17
C ILE A 669 16.87 -11.02 -49.32
N ARG A 670 17.02 -10.48 -50.53
CA ARG A 670 17.55 -11.21 -51.68
C ARG A 670 19.06 -11.40 -51.52
N LEU A 671 19.53 -12.64 -51.59
CA LEU A 671 20.95 -12.97 -51.50
C LEU A 671 21.65 -12.79 -52.86
N ARG A 672 22.95 -12.52 -52.80
CA ARG A 672 23.87 -12.44 -53.95
C ARG A 672 25.11 -13.30 -53.67
N ASP A 673 25.77 -13.73 -54.74
CA ASP A 673 27.02 -14.53 -54.68
C ASP A 673 28.22 -13.83 -54.01
N VAL A 674 28.09 -12.55 -53.64
CA VAL A 674 29.15 -11.76 -52.99
C VAL A 674 29.29 -12.05 -51.49
N TYR A 675 28.26 -12.62 -50.86
CA TYR A 675 28.29 -12.93 -49.43
C TYR A 675 29.08 -14.21 -49.16
N PRO A 676 29.86 -14.28 -48.08
CA PRO A 676 30.61 -15.48 -47.74
C PRO A 676 29.65 -16.64 -47.43
N ALA A 677 30.01 -17.85 -47.85
CA ALA A 677 29.32 -19.06 -47.43
C ALA A 677 29.83 -19.54 -46.06
N GLY A 678 28.99 -20.27 -45.34
CA GLY A 678 29.32 -20.87 -44.05
C GLY A 678 28.10 -21.03 -43.17
N ASP A 679 28.27 -21.81 -42.11
CA ASP A 679 27.21 -22.17 -41.15
C ASP A 679 26.81 -21.00 -40.23
N ALA A 680 27.69 -20.01 -40.09
CA ALA A 680 27.55 -18.90 -39.15
C ALA A 680 28.08 -17.57 -39.75
N VAL A 681 27.44 -17.11 -40.81
CA VAL A 681 27.75 -15.83 -41.46
C VAL A 681 27.13 -14.67 -40.65
N PRO A 682 27.92 -13.68 -40.17
CA PRO A 682 27.41 -12.58 -39.37
C PRO A 682 26.34 -11.76 -40.10
N VAL A 683 25.26 -11.39 -39.40
CA VAL A 683 24.22 -10.47 -39.88
C VAL A 683 23.93 -9.41 -38.83
N VAL A 684 23.79 -8.16 -39.27
CA VAL A 684 23.40 -7.01 -38.42
C VAL A 684 22.31 -6.22 -39.12
N LEU A 685 21.22 -5.96 -38.41
CA LEU A 685 20.15 -5.06 -38.84
C LEU A 685 20.40 -3.67 -38.24
N GLU A 686 20.26 -2.62 -39.03
CA GLU A 686 20.30 -1.24 -38.54
C GLU A 686 18.97 -0.55 -38.88
N LEU A 687 18.40 0.15 -37.90
CA LEU A 687 17.17 0.94 -38.05
C LEU A 687 17.45 2.37 -37.60
N GLN A 688 17.35 3.32 -38.53
CA GLN A 688 17.62 4.75 -38.31
C GLN A 688 18.99 5.01 -37.65
N GLY A 689 20.04 4.32 -38.10
CA GLY A 689 21.40 4.51 -37.59
C GLY A 689 21.71 3.75 -36.29
N ARG A 690 20.78 2.94 -35.78
CA ARG A 690 21.01 2.08 -34.59
C ARG A 690 21.16 0.63 -34.99
N PRO A 691 22.29 -0.04 -34.69
CA PRO A 691 22.49 -1.44 -35.01
C PRO A 691 21.84 -2.37 -33.99
N SER A 692 21.42 -3.54 -34.44
CA SER A 692 21.08 -4.69 -33.59
C SER A 692 22.36 -5.32 -33.01
N GLN A 693 22.18 -6.29 -32.11
CA GLN A 693 23.26 -7.24 -31.84
C GLN A 693 23.61 -8.03 -33.11
N THR A 694 24.84 -8.52 -33.22
CA THR A 694 25.24 -9.43 -34.29
C THR A 694 24.59 -10.80 -34.08
N ALA A 695 23.84 -11.26 -35.08
CA ALA A 695 23.39 -12.65 -35.18
C ALA A 695 24.13 -13.35 -36.34
N THR A 696 23.81 -14.61 -36.59
CA THR A 696 24.40 -15.39 -37.67
C THR A 696 23.34 -16.10 -38.51
N ILE A 697 23.58 -16.24 -39.80
CA ILE A 697 22.78 -17.02 -40.74
C ILE A 697 23.67 -18.04 -41.46
N ALA A 698 23.09 -19.14 -41.93
CA ALA A 698 23.81 -20.16 -42.69
C ALA A 698 23.60 -19.95 -44.20
N LEU A 699 24.68 -19.92 -44.98
CA LEU A 699 24.70 -19.67 -46.42
C LEU A 699 25.56 -20.75 -47.14
N GLN A 700 25.16 -21.20 -48.34
CA GLN A 700 25.88 -22.21 -49.13
C GLN A 700 26.28 -21.73 -50.54
#